data_AF-A0A4Q9VMI8-F1
#
_entry.id   AF-A0A4Q9VMI8-F1
#
_cell.length_a   1.000
_cell.length_b   1.000
_cell.length_c   1.000
_cell.angle_alpha   90.00
_cell.angle_beta   90.00
_cell.angle_gamma   90.00
#
_symmetry.space_group_name_H-M   'P 1'
#
loop_
_entity.id
_entity.type
_entity.pdbx_description
1 polymer ?
#
loop_
_entity_poly.entity_id
_entity_poly.type
_entity_poly.pdbx_seq_one_letter_code
_entity_poly.pdbx_strand_id
1 'polypeptide(L)'
;MSQFGPSPKNGSRTTRDPAADRSPRQGLGAQGRLGLLALEPRWMFDGAAAVDAVHAATGAHDVAAALAPAPVEVRAADPSRDGGKKEVAFVDTGLSNWQALVSSLEASKPGMAIELIEADRSGLAQMAAWAATNSGFDAIHIVSGGSSGTITVGSDRVTDTTLADATVATELGGIGAALKPGGEVLLYGSRVGADTAGATFVADLAGRLGSAVAASDHVVGDATKGGDWSLSVTVGTSTVRPVALTGYLGTLGTGDTADRGTPAPVEVQAADVTLDGGRLEVTFIDTSVSGWQSLVRETQSTRPGMEIELIDGSVGGLKQIATWATSHTGYDAIHILSHGSEAELLIGTDTITEASLSDAATRADLAAIGASLKTGGDLLLYGCDVAAGSDGAQFVTDLSAAVGRTTAASTDDTGSAAQGGDWQLEFATAALGSVPLLDLVGYDGKLATFSTPSGTFTIQTNGAYAFNSGNDQIAGLPDKSLAIVLTKYITATSIYDRYIKEYNTDGSLKFSVHLNAIVTLNKSNWVSIHALANGNLVVAYGCSDSGDPGSKSAFFVVLNSSGSIVTSATQINTLTGSSLTRYMQIAQLSNGNIAFAYQRADNQSIATRVFTTAGVAVTSEIAIATSTNDLTQAIAASSNGGYLVLYTNGTATGGALVYNNS
;
A
#
# COMPACT_ATOMS: atom_id res chain seq x y z
N MET A 1 -55.12 -31.49 1.42
CA MET A 1 -56.41 -32.12 1.82
C MET A 1 -56.21 -32.66 3.23
N SER A 2 -56.48 -31.87 4.27
CA SER A 2 -57.79 -31.67 4.95
C SER A 2 -58.26 -32.90 5.74
N GLN A 3 -58.25 -32.79 7.08
CA GLN A 3 -59.34 -33.15 8.02
C GLN A 3 -58.87 -32.82 9.46
N PHE A 4 -59.31 -31.71 10.07
CA PHE A 4 -60.51 -31.49 10.91
C PHE A 4 -60.44 -32.11 12.32
N GLY A 5 -60.53 -31.24 13.34
CA GLY A 5 -60.57 -31.56 14.79
C GLY A 5 -61.93 -32.12 15.27
N PRO A 6 -62.22 -32.15 16.60
CA PRO A 6 -62.62 -30.93 17.31
C PRO A 6 -62.25 -30.83 18.82
N SER A 7 -62.48 -29.63 19.38
CA SER A 7 -62.44 -29.23 20.81
C SER A 7 -63.75 -29.58 21.56
N PRO A 8 -63.81 -29.53 22.92
CA PRO A 8 -64.52 -28.39 23.53
C PRO A 8 -64.05 -27.91 24.94
N LYS A 9 -63.93 -26.57 25.06
CA LYS A 9 -64.54 -25.58 25.99
C LYS A 9 -64.78 -25.79 27.52
N ASN A 10 -64.63 -24.63 28.19
CA ASN A 10 -65.29 -24.03 29.38
C ASN A 10 -64.60 -24.21 30.76
N GLY A 11 -64.40 -23.17 31.58
CA GLY A 11 -64.66 -21.73 31.42
C GLY A 11 -64.54 -20.91 32.73
N SER A 12 -64.44 -19.59 32.54
CA SER A 12 -64.98 -18.48 33.39
C SER A 12 -64.36 -18.26 34.81
N ARG A 13 -64.23 -17.06 35.40
CA ARG A 13 -64.47 -15.64 35.05
C ARG A 13 -64.08 -14.81 36.30
N THR A 14 -63.36 -13.69 36.11
CA THR A 14 -63.57 -12.32 36.71
C THR A 14 -63.52 -12.12 38.25
N THR A 15 -63.07 -11.01 38.86
CA THR A 15 -63.25 -9.55 38.62
C THR A 15 -62.36 -8.68 39.54
N ARG A 16 -61.94 -7.49 39.04
CA ARG A 16 -61.93 -6.11 39.62
C ARG A 16 -60.89 -5.60 40.66
N ASP A 17 -60.04 -4.70 40.16
CA ASP A 17 -59.63 -3.31 40.57
C ASP A 17 -60.59 -2.50 41.51
N PRO A 18 -60.27 -1.27 42.04
CA PRO A 18 -59.14 -0.33 41.75
C PRO A 18 -58.54 0.56 42.91
N ALA A 19 -57.42 1.24 42.58
CA ALA A 19 -56.97 2.63 42.86
C ALA A 19 -57.05 3.37 44.24
N ALA A 20 -55.93 4.03 44.59
CA ALA A 20 -55.76 5.49 44.87
C ALA A 20 -55.09 5.93 46.22
N ASP A 21 -54.05 6.76 46.07
CA ASP A 21 -53.79 8.04 46.77
C ASP A 21 -52.84 8.14 48.02
N ARG A 22 -52.01 9.21 47.96
CA ARG A 22 -51.32 10.03 49.01
C ARG A 22 -49.89 9.75 49.47
N SER A 23 -49.00 10.67 49.05
CA SER A 23 -47.74 11.12 49.69
C SER A 23 -47.95 11.79 51.07
N PRO A 24 -46.91 12.12 51.89
CA PRO A 24 -46.07 13.30 51.62
C PRO A 24 -44.59 13.26 52.12
N ARG A 25 -43.88 14.29 51.64
CA ARG A 25 -42.48 14.72 51.91
C ARG A 25 -42.23 15.14 53.36
N GLN A 26 -40.96 15.07 53.79
CA GLN A 26 -40.31 16.12 54.61
C GLN A 26 -38.90 16.41 54.07
N GLY A 27 -38.53 17.69 54.07
CA GLY A 27 -37.22 18.21 53.65
C GLY A 27 -36.53 19.02 54.75
N LEU A 28 -35.52 19.80 54.31
CA LEU A 28 -34.54 20.63 55.05
C LEU A 28 -33.26 19.83 55.39
N GLY A 29 -32.04 20.18 55.01
CA GLY A 29 -31.46 21.37 54.36
C GLY A 29 -30.12 21.68 55.04
N ALA A 30 -28.99 21.65 54.32
CA ALA A 30 -27.75 22.35 54.70
C ALA A 30 -26.76 22.42 53.53
N GLN A 31 -26.10 23.58 53.44
CA GLN A 31 -25.32 24.15 52.34
C GLN A 31 -23.92 23.54 52.16
N GLY A 32 -23.35 23.65 50.95
CA GLY A 32 -21.90 23.48 50.73
C GLY A 32 -21.39 23.48 49.28
N ARG A 33 -21.27 24.67 48.68
CA ARG A 33 -20.36 25.11 47.58
C ARG A 33 -19.75 24.09 46.57
N LEU A 34 -20.15 24.30 45.29
CA LEU A 34 -19.35 24.43 44.05
C LEU A 34 -18.10 23.55 43.82
N GLY A 35 -18.23 22.67 42.81
CA GLY A 35 -17.15 22.19 41.95
C GLY A 35 -17.74 21.58 40.68
N LEU A 36 -17.68 22.29 39.55
CA LEU A 36 -17.99 21.74 38.23
C LEU A 36 -17.04 20.57 37.96
N LEU A 37 -17.58 19.37 37.73
CA LEU A 37 -16.88 18.29 37.04
C LEU A 37 -17.59 18.08 35.70
N ALA A 38 -16.81 18.18 34.64
CA ALA A 38 -17.24 18.03 33.26
C ALA A 38 -17.85 16.65 33.02
N LEU A 39 -18.96 16.63 32.30
CA LEU A 39 -19.57 15.43 31.73
C LEU A 39 -18.72 14.98 30.53
N GLU A 40 -18.10 13.80 30.64
CA GLU A 40 -17.52 13.13 29.46
C GLU A 40 -18.65 12.47 28.65
N PRO A 41 -18.70 12.63 27.30
CA PRO A 41 -19.72 11.99 26.48
C PRO A 41 -19.48 10.48 26.40
N ARG A 42 -20.46 9.70 26.88
CA ARG A 42 -20.54 8.25 26.61
C ARG A 42 -21.10 8.06 25.20
N TRP A 43 -20.29 7.54 24.29
CA TRP A 43 -20.76 7.05 23.00
C TRP A 43 -21.46 5.72 23.22
N MET A 44 -22.77 5.71 23.03
CA MET A 44 -23.65 4.54 23.05
C MET A 44 -23.96 4.20 21.59
N PHE A 45 -23.37 3.13 21.07
CA PHE A 45 -23.78 2.55 19.79
C PHE A 45 -24.86 1.50 20.06
N ASP A 46 -26.09 1.80 19.64
CA ASP A 46 -27.16 0.82 19.52
C ASP A 46 -27.02 0.14 18.15
N GLY A 47 -26.77 -1.17 18.18
CA GLY A 47 -26.63 -2.00 17.00
C GLY A 47 -27.97 -2.61 16.62
N ALA A 48 -28.63 -2.03 15.62
CA ALA A 48 -29.70 -2.70 14.88
C ALA A 48 -29.95 -2.03 13.52
N ALA A 49 -29.35 -2.54 12.45
CA ALA A 49 -29.91 -2.42 11.10
C ALA A 49 -29.42 -3.58 10.22
N ALA A 50 -30.38 -4.34 9.71
CA ALA A 50 -30.16 -5.41 8.75
C ALA A 50 -29.56 -4.85 7.45
N VAL A 51 -28.58 -5.56 6.90
CA VAL A 51 -27.84 -5.15 5.70
C VAL A 51 -28.57 -5.67 4.47
N ASP A 52 -29.21 -4.78 3.71
CA ASP A 52 -29.46 -5.01 2.29
C ASP A 52 -28.18 -4.67 1.52
N ALA A 53 -27.78 -5.56 0.62
CA ALA A 53 -26.48 -5.61 -0.06
C ALA A 53 -26.20 -4.46 -1.07
N VAL A 54 -26.91 -3.33 -0.96
CA VAL A 54 -26.73 -2.14 -1.81
C VAL A 54 -26.01 -1.00 -1.07
N HIS A 55 -25.83 -1.08 0.26
CA HIS A 55 -25.12 -0.07 1.06
C HIS A 55 -23.63 -0.37 1.34
N ALA A 56 -23.08 -1.49 0.87
CA ALA A 56 -21.66 -1.80 1.06
C ALA A 56 -20.73 -1.05 0.10
N ALA A 57 -21.26 -0.48 -0.99
CA ALA A 57 -20.48 0.33 -1.94
C ALA A 57 -20.31 1.79 -1.49
N THR A 58 -21.21 2.32 -0.65
CA THR A 58 -21.16 3.72 -0.20
C THR A 58 -20.24 3.92 1.01
N GLY A 59 -20.04 2.90 1.85
CA GLY A 59 -19.15 2.99 3.02
C GLY A 59 -17.64 2.95 2.72
N ALA A 60 -17.25 2.62 1.49
CA ALA A 60 -15.84 2.67 1.07
C ALA A 60 -15.37 4.09 0.70
N HIS A 61 -16.31 5.01 0.41
CA HIS A 61 -16.00 6.41 0.09
C HIS A 61 -15.86 7.29 1.34
N ASP A 62 -16.57 6.98 2.44
CA ASP A 62 -16.60 7.84 3.64
C ASP A 62 -15.31 7.81 4.49
N VAL A 63 -14.36 6.90 4.20
CA VAL A 63 -13.03 6.84 4.84
C VAL A 63 -11.89 7.31 3.93
N ALA A 64 -12.16 7.61 2.66
CA ALA A 64 -11.14 7.97 1.66
C ALA A 64 -11.08 9.49 1.36
N ALA A 65 -12.07 10.28 1.79
CA ALA A 65 -12.09 11.73 1.59
C ALA A 65 -11.06 12.51 2.45
N ALA A 66 -10.27 11.82 3.28
CA ALA A 66 -9.14 12.40 4.00
C ALA A 66 -7.82 11.90 3.40
N LEU A 67 -7.15 12.77 2.63
CA LEU A 67 -5.76 12.69 2.13
C LEU A 67 -5.53 12.02 0.76
N ALA A 68 -6.35 12.28 -0.26
CA ALA A 68 -5.81 12.22 -1.62
C ALA A 68 -4.72 13.32 -1.75
N PRO A 69 -3.48 13.00 -2.14
CA PRO A 69 -2.46 14.02 -2.31
C PRO A 69 -2.84 14.96 -3.47
N ALA A 70 -2.38 16.20 -3.39
CA ALA A 70 -2.53 17.14 -4.49
C ALA A 70 -1.81 16.62 -5.76
N PRO A 71 -2.25 17.02 -6.96
CA PRO A 71 -1.57 16.78 -8.22
C PRO A 71 -0.12 17.26 -8.18
N VAL A 72 0.69 16.71 -9.07
CA VAL A 72 2.12 17.05 -9.15
C VAL A 72 2.28 18.39 -9.85
N GLU A 73 2.78 19.39 -9.13
CA GLU A 73 3.10 20.70 -9.69
C GLU A 73 4.32 20.59 -10.61
N VAL A 74 4.13 20.88 -11.89
CA VAL A 74 5.21 21.02 -12.89
C VAL A 74 5.70 22.46 -12.91
N ARG A 75 4.77 23.41 -12.81
CA ARG A 75 5.06 24.84 -12.86
C ARG A 75 4.01 25.66 -12.13
N ALA A 76 4.45 26.52 -11.21
CA ALA A 76 3.59 27.50 -10.57
C ALA A 76 3.12 28.61 -11.54
N ALA A 77 1.99 29.23 -11.21
CA ALA A 77 1.43 30.33 -12.01
C ALA A 77 2.32 31.59 -11.92
N ASP A 78 2.62 32.19 -13.07
CA ASP A 78 3.27 33.49 -13.17
C ASP A 78 2.43 34.44 -14.04
N PRO A 79 1.50 35.19 -13.43
CA PRO A 79 0.64 36.12 -14.15
C PRO A 79 1.40 37.20 -14.92
N SER A 80 2.65 37.51 -14.55
CA SER A 80 3.47 38.50 -15.27
C SER A 80 3.83 38.05 -16.69
N ARG A 81 3.77 36.73 -16.94
CA ARG A 81 4.06 36.09 -18.23
C ARG A 81 2.81 35.68 -19.02
N ASP A 82 1.61 35.99 -18.52
CA ASP A 82 0.33 35.68 -19.19
C ASP A 82 -0.65 36.87 -19.13
N GLY A 83 -0.15 38.07 -19.43
CA GLY A 83 -1.00 39.27 -19.55
C GLY A 83 -1.72 39.69 -18.27
N GLY A 84 -1.19 39.30 -17.10
CA GLY A 84 -1.79 39.55 -15.79
C GLY A 84 -2.85 38.53 -15.37
N LYS A 85 -3.12 37.50 -16.18
CA LYS A 85 -4.07 36.44 -15.84
C LYS A 85 -3.41 35.34 -15.03
N LYS A 86 -4.15 34.79 -14.07
CA LYS A 86 -3.72 33.63 -13.28
C LYS A 86 -4.46 32.40 -13.75
N GLU A 87 -3.84 31.58 -14.60
CA GLU A 87 -4.45 30.38 -15.20
C GLU A 87 -3.73 29.12 -14.73
N VAL A 88 -4.43 27.99 -14.65
CA VAL A 88 -3.86 26.65 -14.38
C VAL A 88 -4.34 25.64 -15.40
N ALA A 89 -3.48 24.72 -15.82
CA ALA A 89 -3.83 23.55 -16.59
C ALA A 89 -3.58 22.27 -15.80
N PHE A 90 -4.63 21.48 -15.61
CA PHE A 90 -4.56 20.11 -15.16
C PHE A 90 -4.43 19.19 -16.37
N VAL A 91 -3.37 18.40 -16.42
CA VAL A 91 -3.13 17.44 -17.49
C VAL A 91 -3.24 16.03 -16.92
N ASP A 92 -4.17 15.25 -17.45
CA ASP A 92 -4.35 13.84 -17.08
C ASP A 92 -3.21 12.99 -17.64
N THR A 93 -2.46 12.34 -16.75
CA THR A 93 -1.35 11.45 -17.13
C THR A 93 -1.81 10.15 -17.77
N GLY A 94 -3.11 9.84 -17.71
CA GLY A 94 -3.74 8.72 -18.42
C GLY A 94 -3.97 9.00 -19.92
N LEU A 95 -3.70 10.21 -20.39
CA LEU A 95 -3.64 10.53 -21.82
C LEU A 95 -2.31 10.05 -22.41
N SER A 96 -2.37 9.46 -23.60
CA SER A 96 -1.14 9.11 -24.33
C SER A 96 -0.34 10.36 -24.65
N ASN A 97 0.99 10.28 -24.49
CA ASN A 97 1.92 11.39 -24.78
C ASN A 97 1.50 12.74 -24.13
N TRP A 98 1.06 12.70 -22.87
CA TRP A 98 0.66 13.90 -22.13
C TRP A 98 1.81 14.90 -21.94
N GLN A 99 3.06 14.47 -22.06
CA GLN A 99 4.27 15.28 -22.00
C GLN A 99 4.33 16.27 -23.17
N ALA A 100 3.90 15.85 -24.36
CA ALA A 100 3.78 16.76 -25.49
C ALA A 100 2.69 17.81 -25.27
N LEU A 101 1.65 17.51 -24.46
CA LEU A 101 0.67 18.50 -24.01
C LEU A 101 1.32 19.50 -23.06
N VAL A 102 2.09 19.03 -22.07
CA VAL A 102 2.85 19.88 -21.13
C VAL A 102 3.85 20.76 -21.85
N SER A 103 4.69 20.19 -22.71
CA SER A 103 5.67 20.94 -23.53
C SER A 103 5.00 21.99 -24.40
N SER A 104 3.84 21.66 -24.99
CA SER A 104 3.04 22.60 -25.76
C SER A 104 2.46 23.72 -24.89
N LEU A 105 2.02 23.42 -23.66
CA LEU A 105 1.54 24.41 -22.68
C LEU A 105 2.66 25.35 -22.24
N GLU A 106 3.86 24.83 -21.98
CA GLU A 106 5.03 25.64 -21.64
C GLU A 106 5.44 26.58 -22.76
N ALA A 107 5.44 26.08 -24.00
CA ALA A 107 5.75 26.88 -25.18
C ALA A 107 4.67 27.93 -25.50
N SER A 108 3.40 27.57 -25.36
CA SER A 108 2.27 28.41 -25.78
C SER A 108 1.78 29.37 -24.69
N LYS A 109 1.95 29.01 -23.43
CA LYS A 109 1.43 29.72 -22.24
C LYS A 109 2.48 29.76 -21.11
N PRO A 110 3.55 30.57 -21.25
CA PRO A 110 4.70 30.58 -20.35
C PRO A 110 4.45 31.18 -18.95
N GLY A 111 3.22 31.64 -18.66
CA GLY A 111 2.79 32.11 -17.32
C GLY A 111 1.70 31.27 -16.67
N MET A 112 1.15 30.27 -17.38
CA MET A 112 0.11 29.38 -16.85
C MET A 112 0.71 28.35 -15.89
N ALA A 113 0.04 28.03 -14.78
CA ALA A 113 0.43 26.90 -13.93
C ALA A 113 0.14 25.56 -14.62
N ILE A 114 0.94 24.54 -14.35
CA ILE A 114 0.75 23.19 -14.90
C ILE A 114 0.78 22.19 -13.74
N GLU A 115 -0.27 21.40 -13.64
CA GLU A 115 -0.51 20.39 -12.61
C GLU A 115 -0.80 19.04 -13.28
N LEU A 116 -0.17 17.96 -12.82
CA LEU A 116 -0.40 16.61 -13.37
C LEU A 116 -1.32 15.81 -12.49
N ILE A 117 -2.35 15.23 -13.10
CA ILE A 117 -3.27 14.31 -12.44
C ILE A 117 -2.76 12.89 -12.66
N GLU A 118 -2.45 12.19 -11.57
CA GLU A 118 -2.02 10.79 -11.60
C GLU A 118 -3.20 9.90 -12.04
N ALA A 119 -2.95 9.05 -13.05
CA ALA A 119 -3.97 8.24 -13.73
C ALA A 119 -4.61 7.15 -12.86
N ASP A 120 -3.88 6.66 -11.86
CA ASP A 120 -4.27 5.57 -10.96
C ASP A 120 -5.09 6.04 -9.75
N ARG A 121 -5.38 7.35 -9.66
CA ARG A 121 -6.05 7.98 -8.52
C ARG A 121 -7.23 8.85 -8.97
N SER A 122 -8.16 9.10 -8.04
CA SER A 122 -9.27 10.02 -8.31
C SER A 122 -8.72 11.39 -8.70
N GLY A 123 -9.03 11.83 -9.91
CA GLY A 123 -8.62 13.12 -10.43
C GLY A 123 -9.38 14.28 -9.81
N LEU A 124 -10.67 14.10 -9.49
CA LEU A 124 -11.47 15.10 -8.79
C LEU A 124 -10.95 15.34 -7.37
N ALA A 125 -10.60 14.28 -6.63
CA ALA A 125 -10.03 14.40 -5.30
C ALA A 125 -8.67 15.12 -5.32
N GLN A 126 -7.81 14.80 -6.30
CA GLN A 126 -6.53 15.49 -6.52
C GLN A 126 -6.75 16.99 -6.76
N MET A 127 -7.60 17.36 -7.73
CA MET A 127 -7.89 18.75 -8.05
C MET A 127 -8.54 19.50 -6.88
N ALA A 128 -9.41 18.86 -6.10
CA ALA A 128 -10.01 19.45 -4.91
C ALA A 128 -8.97 19.68 -3.79
N ALA A 129 -8.03 18.74 -3.59
CA ALA A 129 -6.93 18.91 -2.65
C ALA A 129 -6.00 20.08 -3.05
N TRP A 130 -5.72 20.26 -4.34
CA TRP A 130 -5.02 21.44 -4.85
C TRP A 130 -5.81 22.72 -4.58
N ALA A 131 -7.11 22.73 -4.89
CA ALA A 131 -7.99 23.89 -4.74
C ALA A 131 -8.14 24.34 -3.29
N ALA A 132 -7.96 23.44 -2.31
CA ALA A 132 -8.00 23.79 -0.88
C ALA A 132 -6.93 24.82 -0.47
N THR A 133 -5.83 24.93 -1.23
CA THR A 133 -4.73 25.87 -0.96
C THR A 133 -4.51 26.90 -2.07
N ASN A 134 -5.28 26.81 -3.16
CA ASN A 134 -5.11 27.61 -4.37
C ASN A 134 -6.39 28.37 -4.72
N SER A 135 -6.29 29.69 -4.91
CA SER A 135 -7.44 30.53 -5.27
C SER A 135 -7.06 31.73 -6.14
N GLY A 136 -8.09 32.40 -6.66
CA GLY A 136 -7.97 33.62 -7.46
C GLY A 136 -7.63 33.39 -8.92
N PHE A 137 -7.94 32.20 -9.47
CA PHE A 137 -7.65 31.87 -10.87
C PHE A 137 -8.68 32.47 -11.82
N ASP A 138 -8.19 33.00 -12.95
CA ASP A 138 -8.98 33.43 -14.10
C ASP A 138 -9.60 32.24 -14.82
N ALA A 139 -8.84 31.14 -14.96
CA ALA A 139 -9.23 29.98 -15.71
C ALA A 139 -8.63 28.70 -15.12
N ILE A 140 -9.40 27.62 -15.17
CA ILE A 140 -8.92 26.25 -14.96
C ILE A 140 -9.07 25.49 -16.29
N HIS A 141 -7.98 24.99 -16.83
CA HIS A 141 -7.94 24.16 -18.02
C HIS A 141 -7.85 22.69 -17.57
N ILE A 142 -8.70 21.82 -18.10
CA ILE A 142 -8.68 20.38 -17.81
C ILE A 142 -8.44 19.66 -19.12
N VAL A 143 -7.28 19.02 -19.26
CA VAL A 143 -6.88 18.26 -20.44
C VAL A 143 -6.97 16.78 -20.10
N SER A 144 -7.98 16.12 -20.66
CA SER A 144 -8.37 14.79 -20.19
C SER A 144 -9.03 13.94 -21.29
N GLY A 145 -9.35 12.68 -20.97
CA GLY A 145 -10.14 11.84 -21.87
C GLY A 145 -11.60 12.28 -21.92
N GLY A 146 -12.26 12.12 -23.06
CA GLY A 146 -13.66 12.56 -23.22
C GLY A 146 -14.48 11.71 -24.18
N SER A 147 -15.78 11.64 -23.92
CA SER A 147 -16.80 11.23 -24.88
C SER A 147 -18.08 12.01 -24.60
N SER A 148 -19.11 11.87 -25.44
CA SER A 148 -20.39 12.56 -25.21
C SER A 148 -20.93 12.29 -23.81
N GLY A 149 -21.15 13.37 -23.04
CA GLY A 149 -21.65 13.31 -21.66
C GLY A 149 -20.71 12.65 -20.65
N THR A 150 -19.41 12.53 -20.95
CA THR A 150 -18.44 11.92 -20.05
C THR A 150 -17.06 12.56 -20.16
N ILE A 151 -16.40 12.72 -19.02
CA ILE A 151 -14.94 12.90 -18.96
C ILE A 151 -14.29 11.80 -18.13
N THR A 152 -13.05 11.50 -18.46
CA THR A 152 -12.17 10.64 -17.66
C THR A 152 -11.03 11.50 -17.16
N VAL A 153 -10.87 11.59 -15.84
CA VAL A 153 -9.87 12.42 -15.17
C VAL A 153 -9.23 11.61 -14.04
N GLY A 154 -7.96 11.21 -14.21
CA GLY A 154 -7.35 10.19 -13.38
C GLY A 154 -8.14 8.87 -13.49
N SER A 155 -8.45 8.25 -12.35
CA SER A 155 -9.32 7.08 -12.28
C SER A 155 -10.82 7.41 -12.36
N ASP A 156 -11.21 8.70 -12.34
CA ASP A 156 -12.61 9.09 -12.27
C ASP A 156 -13.26 9.11 -13.64
N ARG A 157 -14.39 8.42 -13.76
CA ARG A 157 -15.31 8.54 -14.90
C ARG A 157 -16.49 9.42 -14.51
N VAL A 158 -16.44 10.69 -14.90
CA VAL A 158 -17.47 11.69 -14.54
C VAL A 158 -18.56 11.72 -15.60
N THR A 159 -19.80 11.49 -15.18
CA THR A 159 -21.03 11.46 -15.99
C THR A 159 -22.16 12.16 -15.24
N ASP A 160 -23.32 12.41 -15.87
CA ASP A 160 -24.50 12.97 -15.17
C ASP A 160 -24.91 12.16 -13.94
N THR A 161 -24.71 10.84 -13.97
CA THR A 161 -25.02 9.97 -12.82
C THR A 161 -24.06 10.24 -11.66
N THR A 162 -22.77 10.41 -11.93
CA THR A 162 -21.78 10.66 -10.87
C THR A 162 -21.82 12.12 -10.40
N LEU A 163 -22.25 13.07 -11.23
CA LEU A 163 -22.48 14.46 -10.81
C LEU A 163 -23.59 14.59 -9.75
N ALA A 164 -24.44 13.57 -9.58
CA ALA A 164 -25.43 13.53 -8.51
C ALA A 164 -24.84 13.11 -7.15
N ASP A 165 -23.63 12.54 -7.12
CA ASP A 165 -22.96 12.10 -5.89
C ASP A 165 -22.53 13.29 -5.01
N ALA A 166 -22.69 13.15 -3.69
CA ALA A 166 -22.43 14.22 -2.74
C ALA A 166 -20.92 14.52 -2.60
N THR A 167 -20.06 13.52 -2.74
CA THR A 167 -18.60 13.66 -2.71
C THR A 167 -18.13 14.40 -3.94
N VAL A 168 -18.56 13.95 -5.12
CA VAL A 168 -18.27 14.61 -6.41
C VAL A 168 -18.76 16.06 -6.41
N ALA A 169 -19.95 16.33 -5.88
CA ALA A 169 -20.47 17.69 -5.76
C ALA A 169 -19.62 18.57 -4.82
N THR A 170 -19.07 17.99 -3.75
CA THR A 170 -18.18 18.70 -2.81
C THR A 170 -16.83 19.01 -3.47
N GLU A 171 -16.24 18.05 -4.16
CA GLU A 171 -14.97 18.20 -4.88
C GLU A 171 -15.09 19.25 -5.98
N LEU A 172 -16.12 19.17 -6.84
CA LEU A 172 -16.37 20.14 -7.90
C LEU A 172 -16.67 21.54 -7.32
N GLY A 173 -17.40 21.63 -6.21
CA GLY A 173 -17.60 22.90 -5.51
C GLY A 173 -16.29 23.51 -5.00
N GLY A 174 -15.38 22.68 -4.49
CA GLY A 174 -14.03 23.08 -4.08
C GLY A 174 -13.17 23.57 -5.24
N ILE A 175 -13.16 22.82 -6.35
CA ILE A 175 -12.45 23.20 -7.59
C ILE A 175 -12.98 24.53 -8.13
N GLY A 176 -14.31 24.71 -8.16
CA GLY A 176 -14.94 25.95 -8.58
C GLY A 176 -14.60 27.14 -7.69
N ALA A 177 -14.45 26.93 -6.38
CA ALA A 177 -14.08 27.97 -5.43
C ALA A 177 -12.64 28.49 -5.61
N ALA A 178 -11.77 27.79 -6.33
CA ALA A 178 -10.44 28.28 -6.69
C ALA A 178 -10.49 29.40 -7.75
N LEU A 179 -11.57 29.50 -8.52
CA LEU A 179 -11.78 30.56 -9.51
C LEU A 179 -12.18 31.87 -8.84
N LYS A 180 -11.75 32.99 -9.43
CA LYS A 180 -12.26 34.32 -9.06
C LYS A 180 -13.69 34.52 -9.59
N PRO A 181 -14.45 35.52 -9.11
CA PRO A 181 -15.74 35.85 -9.69
C PRO A 181 -15.64 36.11 -11.20
N GLY A 182 -16.39 35.34 -11.99
CA GLY A 182 -16.35 35.39 -13.46
C GLY A 182 -15.23 34.55 -14.10
N GLY A 183 -14.47 33.78 -13.33
CA GLY A 183 -13.58 32.75 -13.85
C GLY A 183 -14.34 31.58 -14.45
N GLU A 184 -13.64 30.78 -15.25
CA GLU A 184 -14.25 29.71 -16.06
C GLU A 184 -13.39 28.45 -16.13
N VAL A 185 -14.02 27.33 -16.51
CA VAL A 185 -13.34 26.05 -16.77
C VAL A 185 -13.34 25.77 -18.27
N LEU A 186 -12.17 25.44 -18.82
CA LEU A 186 -11.98 25.03 -20.20
C LEU A 186 -11.68 23.52 -20.23
N LEU A 187 -12.59 22.75 -20.78
CA LEU A 187 -12.58 21.29 -20.76
C LEU A 187 -12.17 20.71 -22.11
N TYR A 188 -10.90 20.32 -22.21
CA TYR A 188 -10.30 19.68 -23.38
C TYR A 188 -10.45 18.16 -23.27
N GLY A 189 -11.69 17.69 -23.43
CA GLY A 189 -12.01 16.28 -23.65
C GLY A 189 -12.72 16.15 -24.99
N SER A 190 -12.40 15.11 -25.78
CA SER A 190 -13.02 14.89 -27.08
C SER A 190 -14.53 14.66 -26.95
N ARG A 191 -15.32 15.39 -27.75
CA ARG A 191 -16.76 15.18 -27.95
C ARG A 191 -17.62 15.30 -26.70
N VAL A 192 -17.15 15.94 -25.64
CA VAL A 192 -17.88 16.02 -24.36
C VAL A 192 -19.28 16.60 -24.53
N GLY A 193 -19.43 17.63 -25.35
CA GLY A 193 -20.70 18.29 -25.68
C GLY A 193 -21.28 17.91 -27.05
N ALA A 194 -20.96 16.75 -27.61
CA ALA A 194 -21.27 16.42 -29.01
C ALA A 194 -22.77 16.28 -29.34
N ASP A 195 -23.61 15.95 -28.34
CA ASP A 195 -25.05 15.78 -28.52
C ASP A 195 -25.84 16.40 -27.36
N THR A 196 -27.17 16.18 -27.34
CA THR A 196 -28.06 16.70 -26.28
C THR A 196 -27.67 16.21 -24.88
N ALA A 197 -27.22 14.96 -24.73
CA ALA A 197 -26.76 14.44 -23.45
C ALA A 197 -25.43 15.10 -23.06
N GLY A 198 -24.50 15.24 -24.00
CA GLY A 198 -23.26 15.99 -23.79
C GLY A 198 -23.48 17.45 -23.39
N ALA A 199 -24.39 18.16 -24.06
CA ALA A 199 -24.73 19.53 -23.71
C ALA A 199 -25.39 19.66 -22.32
N THR A 200 -26.20 18.68 -21.93
CA THR A 200 -26.79 18.61 -20.59
C THR A 200 -25.71 18.39 -19.54
N PHE A 201 -24.80 17.45 -19.78
CA PHE A 201 -23.65 17.19 -18.92
C PHE A 201 -22.78 18.43 -18.68
N VAL A 202 -22.46 19.18 -19.73
CA VAL A 202 -21.69 20.44 -19.58
C VAL A 202 -22.45 21.46 -18.75
N ALA A 203 -23.78 21.53 -18.86
CA ALA A 203 -24.61 22.43 -18.05
C ALA A 203 -24.69 22.01 -16.58
N ASP A 204 -24.84 20.72 -16.30
CA ASP A 204 -24.89 20.18 -14.95
C ASP A 204 -23.51 20.31 -14.26
N LEU A 205 -22.42 20.06 -15.00
CA LEU A 205 -21.06 20.29 -14.54
C LEU A 205 -20.82 21.76 -14.18
N ALA A 206 -21.25 22.70 -15.03
CA ALA A 206 -21.18 24.13 -14.74
C ALA A 206 -21.97 24.50 -13.47
N GLY A 207 -23.14 23.88 -13.26
CA GLY A 207 -23.94 24.03 -12.05
C GLY A 207 -23.22 23.55 -10.78
N ARG A 208 -22.44 22.46 -10.87
CA ARG A 208 -21.63 21.94 -9.74
C ARG A 208 -20.40 22.79 -9.43
N LEU A 209 -19.72 23.27 -10.46
CA LEU A 209 -18.57 24.16 -10.31
C LEU A 209 -18.98 25.57 -9.85
N GLY A 210 -20.21 26.01 -10.17
CA GLY A 210 -20.64 27.38 -9.93
C GLY A 210 -19.96 28.42 -10.83
N SER A 211 -19.38 27.98 -11.95
CA SER A 211 -18.62 28.79 -12.91
C SER A 211 -19.04 28.50 -14.35
N ALA A 212 -18.63 29.36 -15.30
CA ALA A 212 -18.80 29.05 -16.72
C ALA A 212 -17.93 27.84 -17.11
N VAL A 213 -18.40 27.06 -18.09
CA VAL A 213 -17.68 25.90 -18.65
C VAL A 213 -17.71 25.96 -20.16
N ALA A 214 -16.56 25.82 -20.80
CA ALA A 214 -16.41 25.61 -22.23
C ALA A 214 -15.88 24.19 -22.50
N ALA A 215 -16.45 23.49 -23.49
CA ALA A 215 -16.09 22.11 -23.85
C ALA A 215 -16.13 21.90 -25.37
N SER A 216 -15.56 20.80 -25.85
CA SER A 216 -15.60 20.43 -27.28
C SER A 216 -16.85 19.60 -27.62
N ASP A 217 -17.38 19.75 -28.84
CA ASP A 217 -18.38 18.86 -29.46
C ASP A 217 -17.77 17.90 -30.50
N HIS A 218 -16.46 17.98 -30.72
CA HIS A 218 -15.73 17.26 -31.77
C HIS A 218 -14.45 16.64 -31.19
N VAL A 219 -13.61 16.04 -32.04
CA VAL A 219 -12.33 15.47 -31.61
C VAL A 219 -11.38 16.58 -31.21
N VAL A 220 -10.80 16.52 -30.01
CA VAL A 220 -9.76 17.46 -29.61
C VAL A 220 -8.39 16.92 -30.00
N GLY A 221 -7.54 17.74 -30.62
CA GLY A 221 -6.15 17.37 -30.93
C GLY A 221 -5.68 17.79 -32.32
N ASP A 222 -4.75 17.01 -32.87
CA ASP A 222 -4.08 17.32 -34.12
C ASP A 222 -5.03 17.33 -35.34
N ALA A 223 -4.91 18.39 -36.15
CA ALA A 223 -5.76 18.61 -37.32
C ALA A 223 -5.55 17.59 -38.44
N THR A 224 -4.36 17.00 -38.56
CA THR A 224 -4.10 15.93 -39.55
C THR A 224 -4.80 14.63 -39.17
N LYS A 225 -5.17 14.47 -37.89
CA LYS A 225 -5.98 13.36 -37.37
C LYS A 225 -7.46 13.71 -37.22
N GLY A 226 -7.89 14.84 -37.78
CA GLY A 226 -9.30 15.27 -37.80
C GLY A 226 -9.79 15.88 -36.48
N GLY A 227 -8.88 16.28 -35.59
CA GLY A 227 -9.20 17.07 -34.40
C GLY A 227 -8.94 18.56 -34.57
N ASP A 228 -9.37 19.36 -33.60
CA ASP A 228 -8.84 20.70 -33.39
C ASP A 228 -8.87 21.07 -31.89
N TRP A 229 -8.51 22.29 -31.52
CA TRP A 229 -8.41 22.70 -30.10
C TRP A 229 -9.50 23.70 -29.68
N SER A 230 -10.56 23.82 -30.48
CA SER A 230 -11.67 24.72 -30.19
C SER A 230 -12.66 24.10 -29.20
N LEU A 231 -13.31 24.97 -28.43
CA LEU A 231 -14.34 24.58 -27.47
C LEU A 231 -15.67 25.19 -27.93
N SER A 232 -16.41 24.41 -28.72
CA SER A 232 -17.63 24.87 -29.41
C SER A 232 -18.87 24.93 -28.52
N VAL A 233 -18.84 24.29 -27.35
CA VAL A 233 -19.94 24.25 -26.39
C VAL A 233 -19.59 25.14 -25.21
N THR A 234 -20.47 26.08 -24.86
CA THR A 234 -20.23 26.99 -23.74
C THR A 234 -21.50 27.16 -22.92
N VAL A 235 -21.37 27.00 -21.61
CA VAL A 235 -22.39 27.33 -20.62
C VAL A 235 -21.88 28.51 -19.80
N GLY A 236 -22.65 29.61 -19.79
CA GLY A 236 -22.23 30.89 -19.21
C GLY A 236 -21.51 31.78 -20.22
N THR A 237 -20.77 32.78 -19.74
CA THR A 237 -19.97 33.69 -20.56
C THR A 237 -18.51 33.28 -20.55
N SER A 238 -17.96 32.95 -21.72
CA SER A 238 -16.53 32.65 -21.86
C SER A 238 -15.73 33.88 -22.29
N THR A 239 -14.59 34.11 -21.63
CA THR A 239 -13.69 35.26 -21.81
C THR A 239 -12.23 34.88 -22.02
N VAL A 240 -11.90 33.61 -21.78
CA VAL A 240 -10.59 32.99 -21.94
C VAL A 240 -10.56 32.24 -23.27
N ARG A 241 -9.48 32.43 -24.03
CA ARG A 241 -9.34 31.77 -25.33
C ARG A 241 -8.84 30.33 -25.12
N PRO A 242 -9.42 29.34 -25.81
CA PRO A 242 -8.87 27.99 -25.85
C PRO A 242 -7.40 28.00 -26.29
N VAL A 243 -6.60 27.11 -25.71
CA VAL A 243 -5.18 26.95 -26.01
C VAL A 243 -5.02 25.84 -27.03
N ALA A 244 -4.39 26.14 -28.17
CA ALA A 244 -4.03 25.14 -29.16
C ALA A 244 -2.69 24.51 -28.81
N LEU A 245 -2.67 23.23 -28.45
CA LEU A 245 -1.46 22.49 -28.08
C LEU A 245 -0.86 21.80 -29.30
N THR A 246 -0.35 22.61 -30.24
CA THR A 246 0.08 22.14 -31.57
C THR A 246 1.32 21.24 -31.58
N GLY A 247 2.04 21.13 -30.46
CA GLY A 247 3.12 20.14 -30.31
C GLY A 247 2.61 18.74 -30.00
N TYR A 248 1.34 18.59 -29.62
CA TYR A 248 0.70 17.30 -29.44
C TYR A 248 0.13 16.79 -30.77
N LEU A 249 0.80 15.80 -31.36
CA LEU A 249 0.44 15.21 -32.65
C LEU A 249 -0.64 14.10 -32.54
N GLY A 250 -1.26 13.93 -31.37
CA GLY A 250 -2.32 12.96 -31.10
C GLY A 250 -3.71 13.58 -31.14
N THR A 251 -4.73 12.76 -30.89
CA THR A 251 -6.06 13.22 -30.49
C THR A 251 -6.29 12.83 -29.03
N LEU A 252 -7.04 13.62 -28.28
CA LEU A 252 -7.43 13.27 -26.92
C LEU A 252 -8.45 12.13 -27.04
N GLY A 253 -8.10 10.94 -26.55
CA GLY A 253 -8.84 9.70 -26.84
C GLY A 253 -10.31 9.73 -26.37
N THR A 254 -11.15 8.91 -27.02
CA THR A 254 -12.42 8.47 -26.41
C THR A 254 -12.07 7.57 -25.24
N GLY A 255 -12.62 7.84 -24.05
CA GLY A 255 -12.34 7.09 -22.81
C GLY A 255 -12.82 5.63 -22.80
N ASP A 256 -12.59 4.90 -23.88
CA ASP A 256 -12.77 3.45 -24.01
C ASP A 256 -11.36 2.83 -24.05
N THR A 257 -11.05 2.02 -23.04
CA THR A 257 -9.73 1.39 -22.85
C THR A 257 -9.36 0.38 -23.94
N ALA A 258 -10.28 0.08 -24.86
CA ALA A 258 -10.15 -0.99 -25.85
C ALA A 258 -9.50 -0.58 -27.20
N ASP A 259 -9.25 0.70 -27.46
CA ASP A 259 -8.60 1.18 -28.70
C ASP A 259 -7.32 2.01 -28.44
N ARG A 260 -6.74 1.89 -27.24
CA ARG A 260 -5.40 2.40 -26.97
C ARG A 260 -4.41 1.35 -27.43
N GLY A 261 -3.78 1.55 -28.61
CA GLY A 261 -2.50 0.90 -28.85
C GLY A 261 -1.59 1.13 -27.64
N THR A 262 -0.83 0.13 -27.21
CA THR A 262 -0.01 0.22 -25.99
C THR A 262 0.82 1.51 -26.03
N PRO A 263 0.72 2.40 -25.02
CA PRO A 263 1.42 3.66 -25.04
C PRO A 263 2.93 3.43 -25.07
N ALA A 264 3.68 4.33 -25.71
CA ALA A 264 5.13 4.39 -25.50
C ALA A 264 5.41 4.83 -24.04
N PRO A 265 6.59 4.50 -23.49
CA PRO A 265 7.04 5.04 -22.22
C PRO A 265 7.15 6.57 -22.29
N VAL A 266 7.23 7.16 -21.11
CA VAL A 266 7.14 8.60 -20.85
C VAL A 266 8.54 9.20 -20.69
N GLU A 267 8.98 10.03 -21.64
CA GLU A 267 10.26 10.72 -21.52
C GLU A 267 10.19 11.78 -20.41
N VAL A 268 11.06 11.67 -19.41
CA VAL A 268 11.23 12.62 -18.29
C VAL A 268 12.52 13.41 -18.44
N GLN A 269 13.50 12.84 -19.13
CA GLN A 269 14.76 13.49 -19.46
C GLN A 269 15.23 13.00 -20.83
N ALA A 270 15.43 13.91 -21.77
CA ALA A 270 16.06 13.60 -23.05
C ALA A 270 17.57 13.35 -22.87
N ALA A 271 18.16 12.54 -23.74
CA ALA A 271 19.61 12.32 -23.74
C ALA A 271 20.41 13.60 -24.02
N ASP A 272 21.47 13.83 -23.23
CA ASP A 272 22.55 14.77 -23.54
C ASP A 272 23.90 14.05 -23.42
N VAL A 273 24.38 13.56 -24.56
CA VAL A 273 25.67 12.84 -24.65
C VAL A 273 26.86 13.66 -24.16
N THR A 274 26.76 15.00 -24.13
CA THR A 274 27.86 15.85 -23.63
C THR A 274 27.99 15.80 -22.11
N LEU A 275 26.92 15.45 -21.42
CA LEU A 275 26.85 15.31 -19.96
C LEU A 275 27.05 13.85 -19.51
N ASP A 276 27.12 12.89 -20.43
CA ASP A 276 27.35 11.47 -20.13
C ASP A 276 28.58 10.89 -20.84
N GLY A 277 29.67 11.67 -20.90
CA GLY A 277 30.96 11.19 -21.41
C GLY A 277 30.96 10.76 -22.89
N GLY A 278 30.04 11.31 -23.68
CA GLY A 278 29.87 11.01 -25.11
C GLY A 278 29.03 9.76 -25.42
N ARG A 279 28.43 9.12 -24.41
CA ARG A 279 27.58 7.93 -24.56
C ARG A 279 26.12 8.33 -24.71
N LEU A 280 25.38 7.56 -25.49
CA LEU A 280 23.92 7.68 -25.63
C LEU A 280 23.27 6.54 -24.85
N GLU A 281 22.71 6.83 -23.68
CA GLU A 281 22.18 5.81 -22.76
C GLU A 281 20.74 6.19 -22.36
N VAL A 282 19.91 5.18 -22.10
CA VAL A 282 18.56 5.36 -21.58
C VAL A 282 18.33 4.48 -20.36
N THR A 283 17.59 5.01 -19.40
CA THR A 283 17.07 4.28 -18.25
C THR A 283 15.56 4.27 -18.27
N PHE A 284 14.99 3.07 -18.38
CA PHE A 284 13.57 2.83 -18.15
C PHE A 284 13.32 2.59 -16.67
N ILE A 285 12.38 3.33 -16.09
CA ILE A 285 11.97 3.18 -14.69
C ILE A 285 10.50 2.79 -14.66
N ASP A 286 10.23 1.61 -14.12
CA ASP A 286 8.87 1.11 -13.94
C ASP A 286 8.16 1.81 -12.77
N THR A 287 7.02 2.45 -13.04
CA THR A 287 6.26 3.17 -12.02
C THR A 287 5.51 2.25 -11.05
N SER A 288 5.48 0.93 -11.30
CA SER A 288 5.03 -0.07 -10.31
C SER A 288 5.99 -0.20 -9.13
N VAL A 289 7.25 0.23 -9.28
CA VAL A 289 8.25 0.22 -8.20
C VAL A 289 7.92 1.30 -7.18
N SER A 290 7.81 0.91 -5.91
CA SER A 290 7.55 1.85 -4.82
C SER A 290 8.65 2.91 -4.73
N GLY A 291 8.26 4.19 -4.70
CA GLY A 291 9.20 5.30 -4.62
C GLY A 291 10.02 5.53 -5.90
N TRP A 292 9.53 5.10 -7.06
CA TRP A 292 10.18 5.32 -8.37
C TRP A 292 10.59 6.79 -8.63
N GLN A 293 9.90 7.77 -8.04
CA GLN A 293 10.27 9.19 -8.16
C GLN A 293 11.67 9.47 -7.58
N SER A 294 12.08 8.73 -6.55
CA SER A 294 13.45 8.81 -6.03
C SER A 294 14.45 8.22 -7.03
N LEU A 295 14.10 7.13 -7.73
CA LEU A 295 14.94 6.57 -8.79
C LEU A 295 15.17 7.59 -9.90
N VAL A 296 14.13 8.32 -10.32
CA VAL A 296 14.25 9.43 -11.28
C VAL A 296 15.23 10.48 -10.76
N ARG A 297 15.00 11.04 -9.56
CA ARG A 297 15.84 12.11 -9.01
C ARG A 297 17.31 11.69 -8.86
N GLU A 298 17.55 10.49 -8.35
CA GLU A 298 18.91 9.97 -8.19
C GLU A 298 19.57 9.74 -9.54
N THR A 299 18.83 9.26 -10.53
CA THR A 299 19.33 9.09 -11.91
C THR A 299 19.71 10.44 -12.52
N GLN A 300 18.87 11.47 -12.38
CA GLN A 300 19.17 12.83 -12.84
C GLN A 300 20.41 13.43 -12.15
N SER A 301 20.58 13.14 -10.86
CA SER A 301 21.71 13.62 -10.05
C SER A 301 23.03 12.93 -10.41
N THR A 302 23.00 11.60 -10.57
CA THR A 302 24.20 10.77 -10.80
C THR A 302 24.59 10.70 -12.28
N ARG A 303 23.61 10.79 -13.19
CA ARG A 303 23.75 10.63 -14.64
C ARG A 303 22.94 11.72 -15.39
N PRO A 304 23.34 13.00 -15.31
CA PRO A 304 22.56 14.13 -15.83
C PRO A 304 22.40 14.16 -17.37
N GLY A 305 23.19 13.39 -18.11
CA GLY A 305 23.10 13.28 -19.57
C GLY A 305 22.36 12.04 -20.08
N MET A 306 21.92 11.15 -19.20
CA MET A 306 21.25 9.90 -19.58
C MET A 306 19.76 10.13 -19.83
N GLU A 307 19.20 9.52 -20.86
CA GLU A 307 17.75 9.58 -21.11
C GLU A 307 16.99 8.83 -20.00
N ILE A 308 15.84 9.35 -19.59
CA ILE A 308 14.98 8.72 -18.58
C ILE A 308 13.58 8.58 -19.15
N GLU A 309 13.11 7.33 -19.18
CA GLU A 309 11.82 6.92 -19.71
C GLU A 309 11.03 6.22 -18.60
N LEU A 310 9.79 6.61 -18.35
CA LEU A 310 8.93 5.92 -17.38
C LEU A 310 8.04 4.91 -18.08
N ILE A 311 8.04 3.70 -17.56
CA ILE A 311 7.09 2.66 -17.96
C ILE A 311 5.85 2.82 -17.09
N ASP A 312 4.68 2.88 -17.72
CA ASP A 312 3.41 2.83 -16.99
C ASP A 312 3.24 1.44 -16.37
N GLY A 313 3.36 1.38 -15.04
CA GLY A 313 3.23 0.18 -14.21
C GLY A 313 1.89 -0.56 -14.36
N SER A 314 0.86 0.11 -14.89
CA SER A 314 -0.49 -0.43 -15.02
C SER A 314 -0.78 -1.15 -16.34
N VAL A 315 0.18 -1.15 -17.28
CA VAL A 315 0.05 -1.84 -18.58
C VAL A 315 1.33 -2.62 -18.92
N GLY A 316 1.29 -3.46 -19.96
CA GLY A 316 2.42 -4.33 -20.32
C GLY A 316 3.67 -3.55 -20.71
N GLY A 317 4.72 -3.60 -19.88
CA GLY A 317 5.91 -2.79 -20.01
C GLY A 317 6.83 -3.17 -21.17
N LEU A 318 6.93 -4.46 -21.52
CA LEU A 318 7.80 -4.90 -22.63
C LEU A 318 7.36 -4.24 -23.94
N LYS A 319 6.05 -4.14 -24.15
CA LYS A 319 5.51 -3.54 -25.36
C LYS A 319 5.71 -2.02 -25.42
N GLN A 320 5.74 -1.35 -24.27
CA GLN A 320 6.08 0.08 -24.19
C GLN A 320 7.51 0.29 -24.69
N ILE A 321 8.49 -0.43 -24.11
CA ILE A 321 9.91 -0.29 -24.48
C ILE A 321 10.12 -0.65 -25.96
N ALA A 322 9.49 -1.73 -26.45
CA ALA A 322 9.58 -2.11 -27.85
C ALA A 322 8.99 -1.04 -28.79
N THR A 323 7.91 -0.35 -28.37
CA THR A 323 7.32 0.77 -29.12
C THR A 323 8.28 1.96 -29.16
N TRP A 324 8.90 2.32 -28.03
CA TRP A 324 9.97 3.33 -27.99
C TRP A 324 11.13 2.95 -28.93
N ALA A 325 11.56 1.69 -28.91
CA ALA A 325 12.69 1.22 -29.72
C ALA A 325 12.45 1.35 -31.24
N THR A 326 11.20 1.53 -31.70
CA THR A 326 10.91 1.70 -33.14
C THR A 326 11.45 3.01 -33.74
N SER A 327 11.62 4.05 -32.93
CA SER A 327 12.13 5.36 -33.35
C SER A 327 13.50 5.71 -32.76
N HIS A 328 14.01 4.89 -31.84
CA HIS A 328 15.23 5.15 -31.08
C HIS A 328 16.32 4.16 -31.50
N THR A 329 17.51 4.65 -31.86
CA THR A 329 18.64 3.81 -32.32
C THR A 329 19.99 4.41 -31.93
N GLY A 330 21.00 3.56 -31.81
CA GLY A 330 22.38 3.99 -31.57
C GLY A 330 22.79 4.02 -30.10
N TYR A 331 21.99 3.47 -29.19
CA TYR A 331 22.24 3.51 -27.76
C TYR A 331 23.44 2.63 -27.37
N ASP A 332 24.28 3.16 -26.49
CA ASP A 332 25.36 2.47 -25.78
C ASP A 332 24.83 1.47 -24.77
N ALA A 333 23.78 1.84 -24.03
CA ALA A 333 23.15 0.98 -23.04
C ALA A 333 21.67 1.31 -22.88
N ILE A 334 20.91 0.27 -22.51
CA ILE A 334 19.55 0.36 -21.99
C ILE A 334 19.57 -0.20 -20.57
N HIS A 335 19.16 0.62 -19.62
CA HIS A 335 18.97 0.22 -18.23
C HIS A 335 17.47 0.05 -17.99
N ILE A 336 17.05 -1.01 -17.29
CA ILE A 336 15.66 -1.21 -16.88
C ILE A 336 15.63 -1.40 -15.37
N LEU A 337 14.96 -0.51 -14.66
CA LEU A 337 14.71 -0.60 -13.22
C LEU A 337 13.27 -1.04 -13.01
N SER A 338 13.11 -2.28 -12.57
CA SER A 338 11.79 -2.89 -12.40
C SER A 338 11.84 -3.96 -11.30
N HIS A 339 10.71 -4.62 -11.07
CA HIS A 339 10.68 -5.73 -10.12
C HIS A 339 11.27 -7.02 -10.71
N GLY A 340 11.81 -7.89 -9.84
CA GLY A 340 12.37 -9.18 -10.24
C GLY A 340 12.19 -10.28 -9.20
N SER A 341 12.38 -11.53 -9.65
CA SER A 341 12.65 -12.69 -8.82
C SER A 341 13.47 -13.73 -9.60
N GLU A 342 13.89 -14.83 -8.98
CA GLU A 342 14.66 -15.89 -9.65
C GLU A 342 14.04 -16.33 -10.98
N ALA A 343 14.76 -16.12 -12.10
CA ALA A 343 14.34 -16.43 -13.47
C ALA A 343 13.07 -15.69 -13.95
N GLU A 344 12.77 -14.54 -13.35
CA GLU A 344 11.57 -13.76 -13.65
C GLU A 344 11.85 -12.25 -13.61
N LEU A 345 11.40 -11.55 -14.66
CA LEU A 345 11.48 -10.09 -14.76
C LEU A 345 10.06 -9.52 -14.88
N LEU A 346 9.67 -8.65 -13.94
CA LEU A 346 8.39 -7.97 -13.95
C LEU A 346 8.58 -6.54 -14.45
N ILE A 347 7.90 -6.18 -15.53
CA ILE A 347 7.97 -4.84 -16.14
C ILE A 347 6.54 -4.41 -16.52
N GLY A 348 6.03 -3.39 -15.84
CA GLY A 348 4.62 -3.04 -15.88
C GLY A 348 3.76 -4.20 -15.40
N THR A 349 2.77 -4.59 -16.19
CA THR A 349 1.97 -5.80 -15.92
C THR A 349 2.56 -7.08 -16.51
N ASP A 350 3.68 -7.00 -17.24
CA ASP A 350 4.27 -8.16 -17.90
C ASP A 350 5.15 -8.95 -16.93
N THR A 351 4.98 -10.27 -16.92
CA THR A 351 5.88 -11.21 -16.25
C THR A 351 6.66 -11.98 -17.33
N ILE A 352 7.93 -11.64 -17.50
CA ILE A 352 8.81 -12.27 -18.47
C ILE A 352 9.57 -13.40 -17.78
N THR A 353 9.32 -14.62 -18.25
CA THR A 353 9.92 -15.87 -17.76
C THR A 353 10.52 -16.63 -18.93
N GLU A 354 11.21 -17.73 -18.64
CA GLU A 354 11.68 -18.68 -19.66
C GLU A 354 10.58 -19.12 -20.64
N ALA A 355 9.36 -19.35 -20.13
CA ALA A 355 8.23 -19.73 -20.98
C ALA A 355 7.83 -18.59 -21.93
N SER A 356 7.90 -17.33 -21.48
CA SER A 356 7.59 -16.14 -22.29
C SER A 356 8.54 -16.02 -23.48
N LEU A 357 9.80 -16.43 -23.36
CA LEU A 357 10.80 -16.35 -24.43
C LEU A 357 10.49 -17.27 -25.62
N SER A 358 9.63 -18.28 -25.46
CA SER A 358 9.18 -19.12 -26.56
C SER A 358 8.15 -18.42 -27.46
N ASP A 359 7.46 -17.40 -26.96
CA ASP A 359 6.44 -16.66 -27.68
C ASP A 359 7.04 -15.79 -28.80
N ALA A 360 6.37 -15.77 -29.95
CA ALA A 360 6.86 -15.06 -31.13
C ALA A 360 6.71 -13.54 -31.01
N ALA A 361 5.66 -13.06 -30.34
CA ALA A 361 5.45 -11.62 -30.13
C ALA A 361 6.47 -11.07 -29.12
N THR A 362 6.67 -11.78 -28.02
CA THR A 362 7.67 -11.47 -26.99
C THR A 362 9.07 -11.36 -27.60
N ARG A 363 9.48 -12.35 -28.41
CA ARG A 363 10.78 -12.29 -29.12
C ARG A 363 10.87 -11.15 -30.12
N ALA A 364 9.78 -10.82 -30.81
CA ALA A 364 9.78 -9.70 -31.75
C ALA A 364 9.96 -8.36 -31.02
N ASP A 365 9.31 -8.19 -29.87
CA ASP A 365 9.45 -7.00 -29.03
C ASP A 365 10.87 -6.90 -28.43
N LEU A 366 11.42 -8.01 -27.91
CA LEU A 366 12.82 -8.07 -27.42
C LEU A 366 13.84 -7.78 -28.52
N ALA A 367 13.63 -8.30 -29.73
CA ALA A 367 14.51 -8.04 -30.87
C ALA A 367 14.45 -6.56 -31.31
N ALA A 368 13.29 -5.91 -31.20
CA ALA A 368 13.16 -4.47 -31.46
C ALA A 368 13.97 -3.65 -30.44
N ILE A 369 13.91 -4.01 -29.16
CA ILE A 369 14.73 -3.40 -28.10
C ILE A 369 16.22 -3.61 -28.37
N GLY A 370 16.63 -4.82 -28.77
CA GLY A 370 18.02 -5.07 -29.12
C GLY A 370 18.52 -4.31 -30.36
N ALA A 371 17.62 -3.99 -31.29
CA ALA A 371 17.94 -3.23 -32.50
C ALA A 371 18.16 -1.73 -32.23
N SER A 372 17.63 -1.17 -31.15
CA SER A 372 17.91 0.22 -30.75
C SER A 372 19.32 0.38 -30.17
N LEU A 373 19.90 -0.69 -29.61
CA LEU A 373 21.29 -0.74 -29.16
C LEU A 373 22.27 -0.83 -30.33
N LYS A 374 23.35 -0.06 -30.26
CA LYS A 374 24.46 -0.15 -31.24
C LYS A 374 25.21 -1.47 -31.10
N THR A 375 26.13 -1.72 -32.03
CA THR A 375 27.02 -2.89 -31.93
C THR A 375 27.88 -2.79 -30.67
N GLY A 376 27.79 -3.79 -29.80
CA GLY A 376 28.47 -3.80 -28.49
C GLY A 376 27.77 -2.96 -27.42
N GLY A 377 26.54 -2.50 -27.66
CA GLY A 377 25.71 -1.95 -26.60
C GLY A 377 25.07 -3.04 -25.74
N ASP A 378 24.74 -2.70 -24.50
CA ASP A 378 24.34 -3.66 -23.47
C ASP A 378 22.91 -3.39 -22.95
N LEU A 379 22.24 -4.46 -22.50
CA LEU A 379 20.99 -4.38 -21.73
C LEU A 379 21.27 -4.69 -20.25
N LEU A 380 20.92 -3.78 -19.36
CA LEU A 380 21.19 -3.87 -17.93
C LEU A 380 19.87 -3.94 -17.15
N LEU A 381 19.63 -5.04 -16.47
CA LEU A 381 18.38 -5.35 -15.77
C LEU A 381 18.57 -5.23 -14.26
N TYR A 382 17.99 -4.18 -13.67
CA TYR A 382 18.00 -3.93 -12.24
C TYR A 382 16.66 -4.40 -11.68
N GLY A 383 16.69 -5.54 -11.01
CA GLY A 383 15.55 -6.17 -10.34
C GLY A 383 16.05 -7.30 -9.45
N CYS A 384 15.46 -7.45 -8.27
CA CYS A 384 15.94 -8.42 -7.28
C CYS A 384 15.99 -9.84 -7.88
N ASP A 385 17.09 -10.56 -7.66
CA ASP A 385 17.27 -11.98 -7.91
C ASP A 385 17.04 -12.47 -9.35
N VAL A 386 16.94 -11.60 -10.37
CA VAL A 386 16.58 -12.01 -11.75
C VAL A 386 17.50 -13.11 -12.29
N ALA A 387 18.80 -13.01 -12.01
CA ALA A 387 19.83 -13.97 -12.41
C ALA A 387 20.21 -14.97 -11.31
N ALA A 388 19.47 -15.03 -10.21
CA ALA A 388 19.77 -15.93 -9.10
C ALA A 388 19.74 -17.40 -9.55
N GLY A 389 20.63 -18.22 -8.97
CA GLY A 389 20.66 -19.66 -9.22
C GLY A 389 21.02 -20.04 -10.66
N SER A 390 20.93 -21.34 -10.96
CA SER A 390 21.16 -21.85 -12.33
C SER A 390 20.05 -21.44 -13.30
N ASP A 391 18.82 -21.33 -12.79
CA ASP A 391 17.64 -21.08 -13.60
C ASP A 391 17.59 -19.61 -14.01
N GLY A 392 17.90 -18.67 -13.09
CA GLY A 392 18.04 -17.25 -13.42
C GLY A 392 19.18 -16.98 -14.41
N ALA A 393 20.35 -17.60 -14.21
CA ALA A 393 21.46 -17.48 -15.15
C ALA A 393 21.11 -18.00 -16.57
N GLN A 394 20.36 -19.09 -16.67
CA GLN A 394 19.87 -19.61 -17.94
C GLN A 394 18.85 -18.66 -18.58
N PHE A 395 17.87 -18.19 -17.80
CA PHE A 395 16.86 -17.21 -18.25
C PHE A 395 17.52 -15.95 -18.84
N VAL A 396 18.50 -15.36 -18.16
CA VAL A 396 19.20 -14.17 -18.66
C VAL A 396 20.04 -14.48 -19.91
N THR A 397 20.57 -15.70 -20.02
CA THR A 397 21.27 -16.16 -21.24
C THR A 397 20.34 -16.24 -22.44
N ASP A 398 19.16 -16.83 -22.28
CA ASP A 398 18.18 -16.97 -23.36
C ASP A 398 17.50 -15.62 -23.69
N LEU A 399 17.29 -14.76 -22.69
CA LEU A 399 16.86 -13.38 -22.89
C LEU A 399 17.88 -12.59 -23.71
N SER A 400 19.18 -12.70 -23.40
CA SER A 400 20.27 -12.09 -24.17
C SER A 400 20.29 -12.59 -25.62
N ALA A 401 20.00 -13.87 -25.86
CA ALA A 401 19.86 -14.41 -27.21
C ALA A 401 18.65 -13.84 -27.96
N ALA A 402 17.52 -13.62 -27.28
CA ALA A 402 16.32 -13.02 -27.86
C ALA A 402 16.50 -11.52 -28.19
N VAL A 403 17.20 -10.78 -27.33
CA VAL A 403 17.56 -9.37 -27.56
C VAL A 403 18.68 -9.25 -28.61
N GLY A 404 19.61 -10.20 -28.66
CA GLY A 404 20.78 -10.16 -29.55
C GLY A 404 21.87 -9.19 -29.09
N ARG A 405 21.90 -8.89 -27.78
CA ARG A 405 22.87 -8.00 -27.11
C ARG A 405 23.29 -8.63 -25.79
N THR A 406 24.46 -8.21 -25.28
CA THR A 406 24.90 -8.62 -23.95
C THR A 406 23.88 -8.16 -22.93
N THR A 407 23.49 -9.05 -22.01
CA THR A 407 22.56 -8.72 -20.93
C THR A 407 23.24 -8.98 -19.59
N ALA A 408 23.08 -8.06 -18.65
CA ALA A 408 23.46 -8.22 -17.26
C ALA A 408 22.26 -8.04 -16.33
N ALA A 409 22.28 -8.73 -15.19
CA ALA A 409 21.20 -8.74 -14.21
C ALA A 409 21.72 -9.06 -12.80
N SER A 410 20.99 -8.64 -11.76
CA SER A 410 21.31 -8.93 -10.36
C SER A 410 21.02 -10.40 -10.00
N THR A 411 21.88 -10.97 -9.16
CA THR A 411 21.74 -12.32 -8.58
C THR A 411 21.24 -12.29 -7.14
N ASP A 412 21.13 -11.10 -6.55
CA ASP A 412 20.61 -10.84 -5.22
C ASP A 412 19.68 -9.59 -5.20
N ASP A 413 19.37 -9.09 -4.01
CA ASP A 413 18.49 -7.94 -3.81
C ASP A 413 19.07 -6.65 -4.41
N THR A 414 18.38 -6.03 -5.38
CA THR A 414 18.77 -4.73 -5.93
C THR A 414 18.16 -3.57 -5.14
N GLY A 415 18.95 -2.57 -4.74
CA GLY A 415 18.49 -1.32 -4.14
C GLY A 415 19.28 -0.87 -2.91
N SER A 416 18.58 -0.47 -1.85
CA SER A 416 19.18 0.14 -0.67
C SER A 416 20.06 -0.82 0.13
N ALA A 417 21.31 -0.42 0.35
CA ALA A 417 22.24 -1.09 1.26
C ALA A 417 21.70 -1.16 2.71
N ALA A 418 20.89 -0.18 3.13
CA ALA A 418 20.27 -0.19 4.46
C ALA A 418 19.23 -1.31 4.61
N GLN A 419 18.64 -1.77 3.49
CA GLN A 419 17.74 -2.92 3.46
C GLN A 419 18.47 -4.22 3.08
N GLY A 420 19.77 -4.16 2.81
CA GLY A 420 20.59 -5.32 2.44
C GLY A 420 20.57 -5.66 0.94
N GLY A 421 20.27 -4.69 0.07
CA GLY A 421 20.51 -4.81 -1.37
C GLY A 421 21.66 -3.93 -1.86
N ASP A 422 22.01 -4.00 -3.14
CA ASP A 422 22.97 -3.09 -3.77
C ASP A 422 22.61 -2.80 -5.25
N TRP A 423 23.48 -2.11 -5.98
CA TRP A 423 23.25 -1.75 -7.39
C TRP A 423 24.18 -2.49 -8.36
N GLN A 424 24.79 -3.58 -7.91
CA GLN A 424 25.65 -4.42 -8.75
C GLN A 424 24.80 -5.34 -9.64
N LEU A 425 25.42 -5.75 -10.75
CA LEU A 425 24.90 -6.79 -11.64
C LEU A 425 25.97 -7.89 -11.70
N GLU A 426 25.78 -8.95 -10.92
CA GLU A 426 26.80 -9.98 -10.70
C GLU A 426 26.85 -10.99 -11.85
N PHE A 427 25.77 -11.06 -12.64
CA PHE A 427 25.67 -11.92 -13.81
C PHE A 427 25.63 -11.11 -15.10
N ALA A 428 26.47 -11.48 -16.07
CA ALA A 428 26.46 -10.94 -17.42
C ALA A 428 26.75 -12.07 -18.44
N THR A 429 26.04 -12.06 -19.57
CA THR A 429 26.19 -13.11 -20.59
C THR A 429 27.50 -13.01 -21.39
N ALA A 430 28.12 -11.83 -21.37
CA ALA A 430 29.45 -11.55 -21.90
C ALA A 430 30.06 -10.35 -21.15
N ALA A 431 31.28 -9.97 -21.50
CA ALA A 431 31.88 -8.74 -20.97
C ALA A 431 31.05 -7.53 -21.43
N LEU A 432 30.63 -6.70 -20.47
CA LEU A 432 29.96 -5.44 -20.74
C LEU A 432 30.89 -4.47 -21.48
N GLY A 433 30.28 -3.57 -22.24
CA GLY A 433 30.93 -2.39 -22.78
C GLY A 433 31.45 -1.46 -21.68
N SER A 434 32.05 -0.34 -22.08
CA SER A 434 32.53 0.69 -21.14
C SER A 434 31.39 1.58 -20.61
N VAL A 435 30.35 0.94 -20.07
CA VAL A 435 29.14 1.57 -19.53
C VAL A 435 29.17 1.51 -17.99
N PRO A 436 29.02 2.64 -17.29
CA PRO A 436 28.93 2.63 -15.83
C PRO A 436 27.61 2.01 -15.36
N LEU A 437 27.67 1.13 -14.36
CA LEU A 437 26.47 0.71 -13.63
C LEU A 437 25.86 1.90 -12.89
N LEU A 438 24.56 1.84 -12.64
CA LEU A 438 23.88 2.81 -11.78
C LEU A 438 24.27 2.56 -10.32
N ASP A 439 24.31 3.62 -9.52
CA ASP A 439 24.52 3.57 -8.07
C ASP A 439 23.63 4.62 -7.42
N LEU A 440 22.36 4.28 -7.21
CA LEU A 440 21.31 5.21 -6.79
C LEU A 440 21.15 5.18 -5.26
N VAL A 441 22.21 5.60 -4.56
CA VAL A 441 22.33 5.49 -3.10
C VAL A 441 21.25 6.25 -2.31
N GLY A 442 20.59 7.25 -2.90
CA GLY A 442 19.48 7.97 -2.26
C GLY A 442 18.12 7.26 -2.37
N TYR A 443 18.03 6.11 -3.04
CA TYR A 443 16.83 5.28 -3.03
C TYR A 443 16.79 4.39 -1.79
N ASP A 444 15.79 4.60 -0.94
CA ASP A 444 15.66 3.90 0.33
C ASP A 444 15.01 2.51 0.23
N GLY A 445 14.53 2.09 -0.95
CA GLY A 445 13.78 0.85 -1.17
C GLY A 445 14.60 -0.31 -1.75
N LYS A 446 13.94 -1.45 -2.00
CA LYS A 446 14.43 -2.54 -2.87
C LYS A 446 13.54 -2.65 -4.09
N LEU A 447 14.11 -3.15 -5.18
CA LEU A 447 13.36 -3.51 -6.40
C LEU A 447 12.66 -4.88 -6.25
N ALA A 448 12.33 -5.30 -5.03
CA ALA A 448 11.72 -6.59 -4.74
C ALA A 448 10.22 -6.58 -5.04
N THR A 449 9.67 -7.71 -5.49
CA THR A 449 8.24 -7.85 -5.71
C THR A 449 7.46 -7.73 -4.40
N PHE A 450 6.61 -6.71 -4.29
CA PHE A 450 5.54 -6.67 -3.29
C PHE A 450 4.25 -7.18 -3.95
N SER A 451 3.94 -8.46 -3.81
CA SER A 451 2.66 -8.97 -4.30
C SER A 451 1.52 -8.28 -3.53
N THR A 452 0.53 -7.75 -4.25
CA THR A 452 -0.78 -7.48 -3.67
C THR A 452 -1.30 -8.78 -3.02
N PRO A 453 -1.98 -8.71 -1.86
CA PRO A 453 -2.52 -9.91 -1.22
C PRO A 453 -3.35 -10.71 -2.23
N SER A 454 -2.84 -11.89 -2.63
CA SER A 454 -3.40 -12.70 -3.72
C SER A 454 -4.71 -13.41 -3.36
N GLY A 455 -5.15 -13.27 -2.11
CA GLY A 455 -6.42 -13.78 -1.64
C GLY A 455 -6.60 -13.67 -0.14
N THR A 456 -7.76 -14.15 0.32
CA THR A 456 -8.02 -14.46 1.72
C THR A 456 -8.22 -15.95 1.84
N PHE A 457 -7.70 -16.57 2.90
CA PHE A 457 -8.02 -17.96 3.22
C PHE A 457 -8.72 -18.02 4.57
N THR A 458 -9.64 -18.97 4.70
CA THR A 458 -10.34 -19.20 5.95
C THR A 458 -9.43 -20.00 6.88
N ILE A 459 -9.07 -19.40 8.01
CA ILE A 459 -8.43 -20.11 9.11
C ILE A 459 -9.40 -21.21 9.58
N GLN A 460 -9.04 -22.46 9.31
CA GLN A 460 -9.83 -23.62 9.74
C GLN A 460 -9.98 -23.63 11.26
N THR A 461 -11.18 -23.38 11.77
CA THR A 461 -11.51 -23.56 13.19
C THR A 461 -11.90 -25.01 13.45
N ASN A 462 -11.59 -25.57 14.63
CA ASN A 462 -12.00 -26.93 14.98
C ASN A 462 -13.49 -27.01 15.42
N GLY A 463 -14.39 -26.26 14.77
CA GLY A 463 -15.81 -26.12 15.15
C GLY A 463 -16.12 -24.74 15.73
N ALA A 464 -16.90 -24.66 16.81
CA ALA A 464 -17.29 -23.40 17.48
C ALA A 464 -16.13 -22.76 18.29
N TYR A 465 -14.99 -22.52 17.66
CA TYR A 465 -13.89 -21.72 18.18
C TYR A 465 -14.09 -20.30 17.61
N ALA A 466 -14.38 -19.34 18.48
CA ALA A 466 -14.43 -17.93 18.12
C ALA A 466 -13.05 -17.31 18.38
N PHE A 467 -12.59 -16.44 17.48
CA PHE A 467 -11.46 -15.55 17.77
C PHE A 467 -11.81 -14.75 19.03
N ASN A 468 -10.95 -14.83 20.04
CA ASN A 468 -11.08 -13.98 21.22
C ASN A 468 -10.13 -12.80 21.00
N SER A 469 -10.70 -11.68 20.55
CA SER A 469 -9.97 -10.45 20.23
C SER A 469 -9.16 -9.96 21.44
N GLY A 470 -7.90 -10.37 21.52
CA GLY A 470 -6.97 -9.92 22.55
C GLY A 470 -5.83 -10.88 22.88
N ASN A 471 -5.94 -12.19 22.57
CA ASN A 471 -4.96 -13.20 22.98
C ASN A 471 -4.36 -14.05 21.84
N ASP A 472 -4.80 -13.83 20.60
CA ASP A 472 -4.28 -14.57 19.45
C ASP A 472 -2.95 -13.95 18.99
N GLN A 473 -2.01 -14.79 18.57
CA GLN A 473 -0.66 -14.40 18.19
C GLN A 473 -0.34 -14.96 16.80
N ILE A 474 0.51 -14.25 16.07
CA ILE A 474 0.89 -14.57 14.70
C ILE A 474 2.41 -14.46 14.56
N ALA A 475 3.03 -15.39 13.83
CA ALA A 475 4.44 -15.36 13.50
C ALA A 475 4.64 -15.86 12.07
N GLY A 476 5.35 -15.08 11.25
CA GLY A 476 5.85 -15.53 9.94
C GLY A 476 7.12 -16.35 10.13
N LEU A 477 7.23 -17.48 9.44
CA LEU A 477 8.39 -18.37 9.50
C LEU A 477 9.33 -18.13 8.31
N PRO A 478 10.63 -18.51 8.42
CA PRO A 478 11.61 -18.36 7.34
C PRO A 478 11.23 -19.07 6.02
N ASP A 479 10.41 -20.12 6.08
CA ASP A 479 9.91 -20.85 4.90
C ASP A 479 8.65 -20.20 4.29
N LYS A 480 8.38 -18.94 4.66
CA LYS A 480 7.23 -18.13 4.21
C LYS A 480 5.88 -18.62 4.76
N SER A 481 5.86 -19.63 5.62
CA SER A 481 4.63 -20.09 6.29
C SER A 481 4.21 -19.13 7.41
N LEU A 482 2.97 -19.31 7.89
CA LEU A 482 2.38 -18.49 8.94
C LEU A 482 1.87 -19.35 10.10
N ALA A 483 2.44 -19.17 11.30
CA ALA A 483 1.94 -19.78 12.52
C ALA A 483 0.96 -18.85 13.25
N ILE A 484 -0.15 -19.41 13.71
CA ILE A 484 -1.24 -18.71 14.39
C ILE A 484 -1.62 -19.47 15.67
N VAL A 485 -1.78 -18.74 16.76
CA VAL A 485 -2.39 -19.26 17.99
C VAL A 485 -3.89 -18.98 17.95
N LEU A 486 -4.71 -20.02 18.07
CA LEU A 486 -6.16 -19.93 18.18
C LEU A 486 -6.59 -20.21 19.62
N THR A 487 -7.31 -19.28 20.23
CA THR A 487 -7.73 -19.38 21.64
C THR A 487 -9.24 -19.45 21.80
N LYS A 488 -9.73 -20.42 22.58
CA LYS A 488 -11.13 -20.52 23.02
C LYS A 488 -11.22 -20.52 24.54
N TYR A 489 -12.03 -19.62 25.09
CA TYR A 489 -12.36 -19.66 26.52
C TYR A 489 -13.53 -20.62 26.77
N ILE A 490 -13.33 -21.61 27.65
CA ILE A 490 -14.35 -22.57 28.07
C ILE A 490 -14.91 -22.12 29.42
N THR A 491 -16.06 -21.43 29.39
CA THR A 491 -16.70 -20.86 30.58
C THR A 491 -16.97 -21.90 31.68
N ALA A 492 -17.38 -23.12 31.31
CA ALA A 492 -17.73 -24.17 32.27
C ALA A 492 -16.54 -24.62 33.15
N THR A 493 -15.32 -24.54 32.63
CA THR A 493 -14.09 -24.97 33.33
C THR A 493 -13.15 -23.81 33.64
N SER A 494 -13.44 -22.61 33.14
CA SER A 494 -12.53 -21.44 33.16
C SER A 494 -11.16 -21.74 32.56
N ILE A 495 -11.13 -22.55 31.49
CA ILE A 495 -9.90 -22.96 30.80
C ILE A 495 -9.84 -22.28 29.44
N TYR A 496 -8.66 -21.79 29.07
CA TYR A 496 -8.36 -21.43 27.68
C TYR A 496 -7.84 -22.65 26.94
N ASP A 497 -8.62 -23.12 25.97
CA ASP A 497 -8.27 -24.20 25.06
C ASP A 497 -7.62 -23.62 23.80
N ARG A 498 -6.41 -24.09 23.45
CA ARG A 498 -5.56 -23.46 22.45
C ARG A 498 -5.04 -24.44 21.41
N TYR A 499 -4.99 -23.95 20.17
CA TYR A 499 -4.35 -24.62 19.05
C TYR A 499 -3.25 -23.74 18.46
N ILE A 500 -2.20 -24.37 17.99
CA ILE A 500 -1.23 -23.74 17.09
C ILE A 500 -1.46 -24.33 15.71
N LYS A 501 -1.69 -23.47 14.72
CA LYS A 501 -1.84 -23.86 13.33
C LYS A 501 -0.83 -23.13 12.47
N GLU A 502 -0.18 -23.88 11.57
CA GLU A 502 0.72 -23.32 10.57
C GLU A 502 0.10 -23.48 9.19
N TYR A 503 0.13 -22.41 8.40
CA TYR A 503 -0.43 -22.35 7.06
C TYR A 503 0.67 -22.04 6.04
N ASN A 504 0.61 -22.67 4.87
CA ASN A 504 1.44 -22.29 3.73
C ASN A 504 0.94 -20.94 3.15
N THR A 505 1.73 -20.34 2.26
CA THR A 505 1.39 -19.06 1.59
C THR A 505 0.11 -19.14 0.76
N ASP A 506 -0.27 -20.32 0.27
CA ASP A 506 -1.53 -20.58 -0.45
C ASP A 506 -2.75 -20.75 0.48
N GLY A 507 -2.56 -20.65 1.79
CA GLY A 507 -3.60 -20.83 2.81
C GLY A 507 -3.91 -22.28 3.17
N SER A 508 -3.19 -23.26 2.62
CA SER A 508 -3.32 -24.67 3.00
C SER A 508 -2.74 -24.92 4.40
N LEU A 509 -3.44 -25.75 5.20
CA LEU A 509 -3.00 -26.08 6.55
C LEU A 509 -1.80 -27.04 6.50
N LYS A 510 -0.67 -26.63 7.08
CA LYS A 510 0.55 -27.44 7.20
C LYS A 510 0.50 -28.36 8.41
N PHE A 511 0.19 -27.82 9.59
CA PHE A 511 -0.12 -28.64 10.77
C PHE A 511 -1.08 -27.94 11.73
N SER A 512 -1.65 -28.74 12.64
CA SER A 512 -2.47 -28.26 13.75
C SER A 512 -2.12 -29.03 15.03
N VAL A 513 -1.66 -28.31 16.05
CA VAL A 513 -1.26 -28.86 17.35
C VAL A 513 -2.25 -28.41 18.42
N HIS A 514 -2.83 -29.36 19.15
CA HIS A 514 -3.63 -29.06 20.34
C HIS A 514 -2.70 -28.78 21.52
N LEU A 515 -2.48 -27.51 21.83
CA LEU A 515 -1.45 -27.10 22.79
C LEU A 515 -1.74 -27.67 24.20
N ASN A 516 -2.99 -27.62 24.64
CA ASN A 516 -3.41 -28.14 25.95
C ASN A 516 -3.21 -29.65 26.13
N ALA A 517 -3.07 -30.42 25.04
CA ALA A 517 -2.78 -31.85 25.10
C ALA A 517 -1.28 -32.17 25.25
N ILE A 518 -0.40 -31.25 24.85
CA ILE A 518 1.05 -31.49 24.80
C ILE A 518 1.83 -30.75 25.91
N VAL A 519 1.20 -29.76 26.55
CA VAL A 519 1.76 -29.03 27.69
C VAL A 519 0.74 -28.89 28.82
N THR A 520 1.22 -28.75 30.05
CA THR A 520 0.36 -28.56 31.22
C THR A 520 -0.11 -27.10 31.31
N LEU A 521 -1.33 -26.84 30.82
CA LEU A 521 -1.97 -25.51 30.84
C LEU A 521 -3.16 -25.47 31.82
N ASN A 522 -2.87 -25.62 33.12
CA ASN A 522 -3.90 -25.38 34.14
C ASN A 522 -4.20 -23.88 34.20
N LYS A 523 -5.35 -23.45 33.65
CA LYS A 523 -5.84 -22.05 33.68
C LYS A 523 -4.77 -21.04 33.22
N SER A 524 -4.14 -21.32 32.07
CA SER A 524 -3.17 -20.42 31.44
C SER A 524 -3.86 -19.16 30.95
N ASN A 525 -3.33 -17.97 31.23
CA ASN A 525 -3.90 -16.70 30.79
C ASN A 525 -3.28 -16.20 29.46
N TRP A 526 -2.00 -16.49 29.17
CA TRP A 526 -1.30 -16.03 27.96
C TRP A 526 -0.45 -17.12 27.29
N VAL A 527 -0.30 -17.00 25.97
CA VAL A 527 0.67 -17.72 25.13
C VAL A 527 1.33 -16.69 24.23
N SER A 528 2.63 -16.82 24.01
CA SER A 528 3.42 -16.02 23.09
C SER A 528 4.21 -16.95 22.18
N ILE A 529 4.31 -16.63 20.89
CA ILE A 529 5.06 -17.42 19.92
C ILE A 529 6.16 -16.59 19.27
N HIS A 530 7.22 -17.25 18.81
CA HIS A 530 8.31 -16.63 18.05
C HIS A 530 8.90 -17.63 17.06
N ALA A 531 9.02 -17.23 15.80
CA ALA A 531 9.67 -18.03 14.78
C ALA A 531 11.20 -17.95 14.95
N LEU A 532 11.88 -19.08 14.85
CA LEU A 532 13.33 -19.17 14.86
C LEU A 532 13.86 -19.24 13.43
N ALA A 533 15.06 -18.73 13.20
CA ALA A 533 15.77 -18.75 11.92
C ALA A 533 15.96 -20.16 11.34
N ASN A 534 15.89 -21.20 12.17
CA ASN A 534 15.96 -22.60 11.73
C ASN A 534 14.60 -23.21 11.33
N GLY A 535 13.54 -22.41 11.25
CA GLY A 535 12.19 -22.85 10.90
C GLY A 535 11.41 -23.48 12.06
N ASN A 536 11.95 -23.51 13.27
CA ASN A 536 11.22 -23.97 14.46
C ASN A 536 10.42 -22.85 15.11
N LEU A 537 9.42 -23.20 15.91
CA LEU A 537 8.56 -22.26 16.63
C LEU A 537 8.77 -22.38 18.14
N VAL A 538 9.16 -21.28 18.79
CA VAL A 538 9.13 -21.18 20.26
C VAL A 538 7.71 -20.86 20.69
N VAL A 539 7.21 -21.59 21.68
CA VAL A 539 5.90 -21.36 22.30
C VAL A 539 6.12 -21.15 23.78
N ALA A 540 6.00 -19.91 24.25
CA ALA A 540 6.04 -19.56 25.65
C ALA A 540 4.64 -19.45 26.24
N TYR A 541 4.46 -19.88 27.48
CA TYR A 541 3.16 -19.89 28.15
C TYR A 541 3.30 -19.75 29.67
N GLY A 542 2.32 -19.10 30.28
CA GLY A 542 2.19 -19.01 31.74
C GLY A 542 1.30 -20.12 32.31
N CYS A 543 1.55 -20.53 33.56
CA CYS A 543 0.68 -21.45 34.30
C CYS A 543 0.10 -20.82 35.60
N SER A 544 -1.24 -20.72 35.65
CA SER A 544 -2.21 -20.37 36.72
C SER A 544 -2.24 -18.97 37.40
N ASP A 545 -3.41 -18.32 37.42
CA ASP A 545 -3.76 -17.15 38.25
C ASP A 545 -4.75 -17.44 39.41
N SER A 546 -5.13 -18.69 39.69
CA SER A 546 -6.34 -18.98 40.50
C SER A 546 -6.15 -19.86 41.76
N GLY A 547 -4.98 -19.84 42.41
CA GLY A 547 -4.78 -20.54 43.70
C GLY A 547 -4.75 -22.08 43.64
N ASP A 548 -4.77 -22.67 42.44
CA ASP A 548 -4.57 -24.10 42.25
C ASP A 548 -3.08 -24.48 42.35
N PRO A 549 -2.74 -25.75 42.64
CA PRO A 549 -1.35 -26.22 42.64
C PRO A 549 -0.73 -26.17 41.24
N GLY A 550 0.04 -25.12 40.99
CA GLY A 550 0.89 -24.90 39.82
C GLY A 550 1.70 -23.63 40.08
N SER A 551 3.03 -23.69 39.99
CA SER A 551 3.88 -22.52 40.24
C SER A 551 3.47 -21.38 39.31
N LYS A 552 3.58 -20.13 39.76
CA LYS A 552 3.30 -18.91 38.97
C LYS A 552 4.39 -18.66 37.93
N SER A 553 4.67 -19.70 37.18
CA SER A 553 5.83 -19.88 36.35
C SER A 553 5.44 -19.71 34.88
N ALA A 554 6.43 -19.33 34.10
CA ALA A 554 6.40 -19.34 32.67
C ALA A 554 7.29 -20.47 32.16
N PHE A 555 6.84 -21.13 31.11
CA PHE A 555 7.56 -22.21 30.44
C PHE A 555 7.62 -21.92 28.95
N PHE A 556 8.53 -22.60 28.25
CA PHE A 556 8.47 -22.69 26.80
C PHE A 556 8.67 -24.13 26.32
N VAL A 557 8.15 -24.40 25.13
CA VAL A 557 8.50 -25.55 24.29
C VAL A 557 9.00 -25.04 22.94
N VAL A 558 9.68 -25.90 22.19
CA VAL A 558 10.03 -25.65 20.79
C VAL A 558 9.37 -26.71 19.93
N LEU A 559 8.62 -26.27 18.92
CA LEU A 559 8.01 -27.12 17.90
C LEU A 559 8.86 -27.07 16.63
N ASN A 560 9.02 -28.21 15.96
CA ASN A 560 9.60 -28.24 14.62
C ASN A 560 8.54 -27.94 13.54
N SER A 561 8.97 -27.95 12.27
CA SER A 561 8.12 -27.73 11.09
C SER A 561 6.98 -28.75 10.90
N SER A 562 6.96 -29.86 11.66
CA SER A 562 5.86 -30.83 11.70
C SER A 562 4.97 -30.69 12.95
N GLY A 563 5.15 -29.63 13.74
CA GLY A 563 4.40 -29.38 14.98
C GLY A 563 4.79 -30.31 16.14
N SER A 564 5.88 -31.06 16.02
CA SER A 564 6.36 -31.97 17.07
C SER A 564 7.29 -31.24 18.05
N ILE A 565 7.17 -31.56 19.34
CA ILE A 565 8.04 -31.01 20.38
C ILE A 565 9.47 -31.52 20.17
N VAL A 566 10.41 -30.59 19.93
CA VAL A 566 11.85 -30.85 19.91
C VAL A 566 12.57 -30.30 21.14
N THR A 567 11.90 -29.46 21.93
CA THR A 567 12.35 -29.06 23.26
C THR A 567 11.18 -29.13 24.22
N SER A 568 11.27 -30.03 25.19
CA SER A 568 10.26 -30.24 26.21
C SER A 568 10.07 -28.99 27.09
N ALA A 569 8.94 -28.95 27.81
CA ALA A 569 8.58 -27.84 28.68
C ALA A 569 9.75 -27.43 29.59
N THR A 570 10.30 -26.26 29.33
CA THR A 570 11.47 -25.70 30.00
C THR A 570 11.04 -24.46 30.77
N GLN A 571 11.33 -24.42 32.08
CA GLN A 571 10.92 -23.32 32.94
C GLN A 571 11.77 -22.07 32.69
N ILE A 572 11.12 -20.95 32.38
CA ILE A 572 11.76 -19.67 32.05
C ILE A 572 12.18 -18.96 33.34
N ASN A 573 11.28 -18.76 34.29
CA ASN A 573 11.56 -18.06 35.54
C ASN A 573 11.91 -19.04 36.67
N THR A 574 12.82 -18.63 37.54
CA THR A 574 13.21 -19.31 38.78
C THR A 574 12.68 -18.61 40.02
N LEU A 575 12.43 -17.30 39.93
CA LEU A 575 11.98 -16.49 41.04
C LEU A 575 10.46 -16.64 41.24
N THR A 576 10.08 -16.84 42.50
CA THR A 576 8.69 -17.09 42.92
C THR A 576 8.01 -15.81 43.39
N GLY A 577 6.69 -15.72 43.28
CA GLY A 577 5.94 -14.55 43.74
C GLY A 577 4.46 -14.82 44.01
N SER A 578 3.71 -13.76 44.29
CA SER A 578 2.28 -13.79 44.61
C SER A 578 1.36 -13.65 43.39
N SER A 579 1.91 -13.48 42.19
CA SER A 579 1.19 -13.30 40.93
C SER A 579 1.85 -14.05 39.77
N LEU A 580 1.18 -14.12 38.63
CA LEU A 580 1.70 -14.72 37.41
C LEU A 580 2.83 -13.90 36.78
N THR A 581 3.83 -14.62 36.26
CA THR A 581 4.76 -14.09 35.25
C THR A 581 3.94 -13.74 33.99
N ARG A 582 4.15 -12.54 33.42
CA ARG A 582 3.31 -12.01 32.31
C ARG A 582 4.06 -11.01 31.44
N TYR A 583 3.40 -10.52 30.39
CA TYR A 583 3.98 -9.64 29.36
C TYR A 583 5.26 -10.23 28.77
N MET A 584 5.19 -11.51 28.39
CA MET A 584 6.32 -12.25 27.84
C MET A 584 6.68 -11.73 26.46
N GLN A 585 7.96 -11.38 26.30
CA GLN A 585 8.56 -10.96 25.04
C GLN A 585 9.71 -11.92 24.71
N ILE A 586 9.87 -12.24 23.42
CA ILE A 586 10.83 -13.24 22.92
C ILE A 586 11.61 -12.64 21.75
N ALA A 587 12.93 -12.82 21.75
CA ALA A 587 13.78 -12.56 20.58
C ALA A 587 14.83 -13.66 20.42
N GLN A 588 15.08 -14.06 19.17
CA GLN A 588 16.26 -14.86 18.85
C GLN A 588 17.49 -13.97 18.69
N LEU A 589 18.58 -14.32 19.36
CA LEU A 589 19.88 -13.68 19.26
C LEU A 589 20.62 -14.19 18.02
N SER A 590 21.57 -13.41 17.48
CA SER A 590 22.34 -13.78 16.27
C SER A 590 23.17 -15.06 16.42
N ASN A 591 23.46 -15.49 17.65
CA ASN A 591 24.10 -16.78 17.95
C ASN A 591 23.12 -17.97 18.05
N GLY A 592 21.84 -17.74 17.74
CA GLY A 592 20.78 -18.74 17.77
C GLY A 592 20.10 -18.93 19.13
N ASN A 593 20.63 -18.34 20.22
CA ASN A 593 19.99 -18.41 21.54
C ASN A 593 18.69 -17.61 21.59
N ILE A 594 17.85 -17.91 22.57
CA ILE A 594 16.53 -17.31 22.76
C ILE A 594 16.57 -16.45 24.03
N ALA A 595 16.34 -15.16 23.88
CA ALA A 595 16.19 -14.24 24.99
C ALA A 595 14.71 -14.02 25.32
N PHE A 596 14.38 -14.12 26.60
CA PHE A 596 13.06 -13.82 27.15
C PHE A 596 13.13 -12.57 28.00
N ALA A 597 12.11 -11.72 27.95
CA ALA A 597 11.89 -10.63 28.89
C ALA A 597 10.43 -10.62 29.36
N TYR A 598 10.21 -10.40 30.66
CA TYR A 598 8.88 -10.57 31.26
C TYR A 598 8.73 -9.79 32.56
N GLN A 599 7.48 -9.46 32.91
CA GLN A 599 7.13 -9.05 34.26
C GLN A 599 7.10 -10.27 35.17
N ARG A 600 7.78 -10.16 36.32
CA ARG A 600 7.93 -11.22 37.31
C ARG A 600 6.65 -11.48 38.08
N ALA A 601 6.65 -12.65 38.74
CA ALA A 601 5.59 -13.11 39.61
C ALA A 601 5.33 -12.22 40.85
N ASP A 602 6.16 -11.20 41.13
CA ASP A 602 5.91 -10.21 42.18
C ASP A 602 5.00 -9.06 41.74
N ASN A 603 4.56 -9.04 40.46
CA ASN A 603 3.70 -7.98 39.89
C ASN A 603 4.31 -6.57 39.95
N GLN A 604 5.63 -6.48 40.13
CA GLN A 604 6.31 -5.19 40.29
C GLN A 604 7.51 -5.08 39.37
N SER A 605 8.35 -6.12 39.36
CA SER A 605 9.63 -6.07 38.68
C SER A 605 9.62 -6.81 37.36
N ILE A 606 10.61 -6.52 36.52
CA ILE A 606 10.85 -7.20 35.25
C ILE A 606 12.16 -7.99 35.29
N ALA A 607 12.23 -9.07 34.52
CA ALA A 607 13.41 -9.90 34.38
C ALA A 607 13.68 -10.31 32.92
N THR A 608 14.92 -10.70 32.65
CA THR A 608 15.32 -11.37 31.42
C THR A 608 16.08 -12.65 31.71
N ARG A 609 16.01 -13.60 30.77
CA ARG A 609 16.81 -14.82 30.80
C ARG A 609 17.03 -15.36 29.38
N VAL A 610 18.20 -15.92 29.14
CA VAL A 610 18.61 -16.46 27.84
C VAL A 610 18.74 -17.98 27.92
N PHE A 611 18.28 -18.67 26.88
CA PHE A 611 18.35 -20.13 26.73
C PHE A 611 18.91 -20.50 25.36
N THR A 612 19.52 -21.67 25.25
CA THR A 612 19.74 -22.31 23.95
C THR A 612 18.40 -22.81 23.39
N THR A 613 18.34 -23.08 22.09
CA THR A 613 17.16 -23.69 21.46
C THR A 613 16.84 -25.07 22.00
N ALA A 614 17.79 -25.76 22.64
CA ALA A 614 17.60 -27.06 23.28
C ALA A 614 17.08 -26.97 24.74
N GLY A 615 16.76 -25.77 25.24
CA GLY A 615 16.21 -25.59 26.58
C GLY A 615 17.26 -25.41 27.69
N VAL A 616 18.54 -25.23 27.35
CA VAL A 616 19.59 -25.04 28.36
C VAL A 616 19.71 -23.55 28.71
N ALA A 617 19.59 -23.21 29.98
CA ALA A 617 19.77 -21.83 30.43
C ALA A 617 21.22 -21.36 30.21
N VAL A 618 21.38 -20.28 29.45
CA VAL A 618 22.68 -19.61 29.21
C VAL A 618 22.95 -18.60 30.31
N THR A 619 21.90 -17.93 30.81
CA THR A 619 22.00 -16.99 31.93
C THR A 619 21.14 -17.44 33.12
N SER A 620 21.50 -16.96 34.30
CA SER A 620 20.55 -16.89 35.43
C SER A 620 19.42 -15.91 35.09
N GLU A 621 18.31 -15.97 35.82
CA GLU A 621 17.29 -14.93 35.73
C GLU A 621 17.87 -13.60 36.25
N ILE A 622 17.90 -12.58 35.40
CA ILE A 622 18.45 -11.25 35.70
C ILE A 622 17.29 -10.28 35.93
N ALA A 623 17.21 -9.69 37.12
CA ALA A 623 16.25 -8.63 37.42
C ALA A 623 16.70 -7.30 36.82
N ILE A 624 15.79 -6.58 36.17
CA ILE A 624 16.10 -5.44 35.30
C ILE A 624 15.66 -4.11 35.93
N ALA A 625 14.39 -4.02 36.31
CA ALA A 625 13.80 -2.88 37.00
C ALA A 625 13.00 -3.41 38.18
N THR A 626 13.20 -2.80 39.34
CA THR A 626 12.62 -3.21 40.63
C THR A 626 11.72 -2.13 41.21
N SER A 627 11.22 -1.20 40.37
CA SER A 627 10.22 -0.22 40.79
C SER A 627 8.83 -0.86 40.87
N THR A 628 7.86 -0.15 41.43
CA THR A 628 6.49 -0.63 41.50
C THR A 628 5.79 -0.50 40.14
N ASN A 629 5.21 -1.61 39.66
CA ASN A 629 4.40 -1.72 38.43
C ASN A 629 5.17 -1.60 37.10
N ASP A 630 6.39 -2.12 37.00
CA ASP A 630 7.14 -2.15 35.75
C ASP A 630 6.55 -3.19 34.78
N LEU A 631 6.47 -2.84 33.48
CA LEU A 631 5.91 -3.70 32.42
C LEU A 631 6.89 -3.80 31.24
N THR A 632 7.19 -5.02 30.80
CA THR A 632 7.95 -5.24 29.56
C THR A 632 7.08 -4.86 28.36
N GLN A 633 7.64 -4.07 27.44
CA GLN A 633 6.99 -3.64 26.20
C GLN A 633 7.51 -4.42 25.00
N ALA A 634 8.83 -4.53 24.86
CA ALA A 634 9.46 -5.18 23.72
C ALA A 634 10.85 -5.69 24.06
N ILE A 635 11.33 -6.65 23.26
CA ILE A 635 12.71 -7.08 23.21
C ILE A 635 13.16 -7.13 21.75
N ALA A 636 14.37 -6.67 21.47
CA ALA A 636 14.97 -6.75 20.15
C ALA A 636 16.40 -7.28 20.26
N ALA A 637 16.76 -8.25 19.41
CA ALA A 637 18.13 -8.71 19.31
C ALA A 637 18.97 -7.74 18.49
N SER A 638 20.24 -7.60 18.86
CA SER A 638 21.25 -6.89 18.08
C SER A 638 22.06 -7.88 17.25
N SER A 639 22.56 -7.43 16.10
CA SER A 639 23.44 -8.22 15.23
C SER A 639 24.73 -8.66 15.94
N ASN A 640 25.21 -7.91 16.95
CA ASN A 640 26.39 -8.23 17.74
C ASN A 640 26.18 -9.36 18.78
N GLY A 641 25.01 -10.01 18.79
CA GLY A 641 24.67 -11.08 19.73
C GLY A 641 24.14 -10.59 21.07
N GLY A 642 24.03 -9.27 21.27
CA GLY A 642 23.32 -8.64 22.37
C GLY A 642 21.82 -8.49 22.13
N TYR A 643 21.12 -7.87 23.06
CA TYR A 643 19.71 -7.53 22.96
C TYR A 643 19.33 -6.31 23.80
N LEU A 644 18.24 -5.64 23.44
CA LEU A 644 17.67 -4.51 24.16
C LEU A 644 16.30 -4.88 24.69
N VAL A 645 16.03 -4.53 25.96
CA VAL A 645 14.71 -4.65 26.58
C VAL A 645 14.11 -3.26 26.79
N LEU A 646 12.95 -3.03 26.19
CA LEU A 646 12.14 -1.81 26.37
C LEU A 646 11.05 -2.09 27.41
N TYR A 647 10.89 -1.18 28.38
CA TYR A 647 9.90 -1.31 29.44
C TYR A 647 9.32 0.04 29.86
N THR A 648 8.14 0.00 30.48
CA THR A 648 7.55 1.17 31.15
C THR A 648 7.72 1.03 32.66
N ASN A 649 8.11 2.12 33.32
CA ASN A 649 8.04 2.19 34.78
C ASN A 649 6.67 2.73 35.22
N GLY A 650 6.22 2.38 36.42
CA GLY A 650 4.92 2.81 36.98
C GLY A 650 4.71 4.33 37.11
N THR A 651 5.67 5.16 36.68
CA THR A 651 5.65 6.64 36.74
C THR A 651 5.58 7.30 35.36
N ALA A 652 5.10 6.58 34.33
CA ALA A 652 4.91 7.07 32.96
C ALA A 652 6.20 7.49 32.22
N THR A 653 7.38 7.06 32.69
CA THR A 653 8.64 7.16 31.94
C THR A 653 9.06 5.77 31.45
N GLY A 654 9.45 5.68 30.19
CA GLY A 654 10.01 4.45 29.60
C GLY A 654 11.49 4.30 29.91
N GLY A 655 12.00 3.07 29.92
CA GLY A 655 13.42 2.77 30.00
C GLY A 655 13.83 1.73 28.96
N ALA A 656 15.09 1.79 28.52
CA ALA A 656 15.70 0.83 27.62
C ALA A 656 17.00 0.32 28.23
N LEU A 657 17.20 -1.00 28.24
CA LEU A 657 18.41 -1.62 28.77
C LEU A 657 19.08 -2.48 27.71
N VAL A 658 20.36 -2.19 27.49
CA VAL A 658 21.21 -2.85 26.50
C VAL A 658 22.00 -3.96 27.18
N TYR A 659 21.88 -5.18 26.66
CA TYR A 659 22.67 -6.33 27.05
C TYR A 659 23.59 -6.68 25.90
N ASN A 660 24.87 -6.39 26.03
CA ASN A 660 25.87 -6.81 25.04
C ASN A 660 26.41 -8.19 25.41
N ASN A 661 26.62 -9.04 24.42
CA ASN A 661 27.46 -10.21 24.59
C ASN A 661 28.92 -9.71 24.59
N SER A 662 29.66 -9.96 25.68
CA SER A 662 31.10 -9.67 25.75
C SER A 662 31.88 -10.81 25.10
#